data_AF-A0A2D8M980-F1
#
_entry.id   AF-A0A2D8M980-F1
#
_cell.length_a   1.000
_cell.length_b   1.000
_cell.length_c   1.000
_cell.angle_alpha   90.00
_cell.angle_beta   90.00
_cell.angle_gamma   90.00
#
_symmetry.space_group_name_H-M   'P 1'
#
loop_
_entity.id
_entity.type
_entity.pdbx_description
1 polymer ?
#
loop_
_entity_poly.entity_id
_entity_poly.type
_entity_poly.pdbx_seq_one_letter_code
_entity_poly.pdbx_strand_id
1 'polypeptide(L)'
;KPLWVFVGNTVAGEDSDILEVIKFLAWFLNHPAEATEWIADLVADKARLLDPKSNDIFAGRFMPLMQRDAATIYDDILKRLFNADARQRLKLVNLRNSKGELALRVGSFDPFGLINIGDDSGFFKNAEDSGDFDTEADDFGTGLFGSINQKDSKLNILIGSRKFTEGWSSWRVSTMGLLKMGQGEGSQIVQLFGRGVRLKGRGMSLKRSLPAERPKGTHMERLETLNIFGVRANYMSTFKDYLKEEGITPSDEIIQLDFPTRTNLPAGTRLKTLKLKDGYKDNQIKGFKRIHFPTLYDVPAEFAGKIKPPHVVLDLYPRVEAITTSANATASAPDKRNRGKLSKAAIACFDWDAVFTAVQEYKLLKSWSNLKVDRERLCQFCLGDDSWYTLLIPQAELEVSGFSDVLRQQDIMLQLLTDYTDRFYQGLKAAYEGKFYDVAPVTEDSGSIIKLYQFEIENSDVGLEYKAKLEALSSIVASGKIGEASKWNAPHMVAISFGQHLYYPLLSPIKDAVVPLRMRPLAIGEPSEIRFVEDVMTFYDSPSGKEKLRGLSLYLLRNADNRAKGLGFALAGNFYPDFLLWLVDDKTGKQWLSFIDPKGIRNLNISDPKFGLHKEIKQIEKQLGDGMISLNSFILSVTTFNDLLNVTGSTTKSDLEDRNVLFMDDGGPTYLDKLLAKALA
;
A
#
# COMPACT_ATOMS: atom_id res chain seq x y z
N LYS A 1 -33.14 -8.25 18.70
CA LYS A 1 -33.60 -8.51 17.33
C LYS A 1 -34.17 -7.19 16.82
N PRO A 2 -33.74 -6.71 15.66
CA PRO A 2 -32.97 -7.40 14.61
C PRO A 2 -31.49 -7.54 14.95
N LEU A 3 -30.78 -8.40 14.23
CA LEU A 3 -29.33 -8.59 14.32
C LEU A 3 -28.60 -7.82 13.21
N TRP A 4 -29.22 -7.67 12.05
CA TRP A 4 -28.64 -7.01 10.88
C TRP A 4 -29.56 -5.90 10.38
N VAL A 5 -29.00 -4.71 10.13
CA VAL A 5 -29.72 -3.57 9.58
C VAL A 5 -29.02 -3.07 8.32
N PHE A 6 -29.77 -2.87 7.24
CA PHE A 6 -29.32 -2.22 6.01
C PHE A 6 -30.07 -0.92 5.79
N VAL A 7 -29.33 0.12 5.40
CA VAL A 7 -29.92 1.41 5.03
C VAL A 7 -29.37 1.82 3.68
N GLY A 8 -30.26 1.93 2.69
CA GLY A 8 -29.96 2.38 1.33
C GLY A 8 -30.52 3.77 1.05
N ASN A 9 -29.91 4.48 0.10
CA ASN A 9 -30.37 5.80 -0.32
C ASN A 9 -31.40 5.68 -1.45
N THR A 10 -31.12 4.80 -2.42
CA THR A 10 -31.97 4.62 -3.61
C THR A 10 -32.93 3.44 -3.41
N VAL A 11 -34.23 3.71 -3.60
CA VAL A 11 -35.29 2.71 -3.48
C VAL A 11 -35.69 2.12 -4.83
N ALA A 12 -35.71 2.90 -5.92
CA ALA A 12 -36.21 2.48 -7.24
C ALA A 12 -35.14 2.58 -8.35
N GLY A 13 -35.28 1.78 -9.41
CA GLY A 13 -34.36 1.71 -10.56
C GLY A 13 -33.41 0.49 -10.54
N GLU A 14 -32.68 0.26 -11.65
CA GLU A 14 -31.72 -0.86 -11.77
C GLU A 14 -30.57 -0.77 -10.73
N ASP A 15 -30.20 0.45 -10.34
CA ASP A 15 -29.17 0.76 -9.33
C ASP A 15 -29.72 0.85 -7.88
N SER A 16 -30.89 0.23 -7.61
CA SER A 16 -31.52 0.25 -6.28
C SER A 16 -30.68 -0.49 -5.23
N ASP A 17 -30.28 0.24 -4.18
CA ASP A 17 -29.47 -0.30 -3.07
C ASP A 17 -30.19 -1.41 -2.32
N ILE A 18 -31.52 -1.26 -2.16
CA ILE A 18 -32.36 -2.24 -1.45
C ILE A 18 -32.48 -3.52 -2.29
N LEU A 19 -32.64 -3.38 -3.60
CA LEU A 19 -32.69 -4.54 -4.49
C LEU A 19 -31.37 -5.30 -4.50
N GLU A 20 -30.23 -4.61 -4.42
CA GLU A 20 -28.89 -5.21 -4.35
C GLU A 20 -28.73 -6.08 -3.08
N VAL A 21 -29.27 -5.65 -1.93
CA VAL A 21 -29.31 -6.47 -0.70
C VAL A 21 -30.18 -7.72 -0.89
N ILE A 22 -31.35 -7.59 -1.50
CA ILE A 22 -32.25 -8.73 -1.73
C ILE A 22 -31.59 -9.73 -2.68
N LYS A 23 -30.97 -9.25 -3.77
CA LYS A 23 -30.21 -10.07 -4.72
C LYS A 23 -29.06 -10.80 -4.02
N PHE A 24 -28.34 -10.16 -3.10
CA PHE A 24 -27.31 -10.83 -2.32
C PHE A 24 -27.87 -11.93 -1.41
N LEU A 25 -28.99 -11.68 -0.72
CA LEU A 25 -29.65 -12.70 0.11
C LEU A 25 -30.17 -13.87 -0.74
N ALA A 26 -30.71 -13.58 -1.92
CA ALA A 26 -31.15 -14.58 -2.89
C ALA A 26 -29.96 -15.40 -3.41
N TRP A 27 -28.86 -14.73 -3.78
CA TRP A 27 -27.63 -15.37 -4.23
C TRP A 27 -27.10 -16.38 -3.19
N PHE A 28 -27.05 -16.00 -1.91
CA PHE A 28 -26.60 -16.88 -0.82
C PHE A 28 -27.46 -18.16 -0.68
N LEU A 29 -28.76 -18.06 -0.94
CA LEU A 29 -29.68 -19.21 -0.92
C LEU A 29 -29.61 -20.05 -2.21
N ASN A 30 -29.32 -19.42 -3.34
CA ASN A 30 -29.26 -20.07 -4.65
C ASN A 30 -27.91 -20.77 -4.91
N HIS A 31 -26.81 -20.30 -4.31
CA HIS A 31 -25.43 -20.77 -4.55
C HIS A 31 -24.78 -21.37 -3.27
N PRO A 32 -25.32 -22.46 -2.71
CA PRO A 32 -24.86 -23.01 -1.43
C PRO A 32 -23.40 -23.50 -1.47
N ALA A 33 -22.92 -24.00 -2.62
CA ALA A 33 -21.56 -24.50 -2.77
C ALA A 33 -20.53 -23.36 -2.59
N GLU A 34 -20.69 -22.28 -3.35
CA GLU A 34 -19.84 -21.09 -3.28
C GLU A 34 -19.93 -20.42 -1.89
N ALA A 35 -21.15 -20.29 -1.35
CA ALA A 35 -21.34 -19.73 -0.01
C ALA A 35 -20.63 -20.55 1.07
N THR A 36 -20.66 -21.88 0.96
CA THR A 36 -19.96 -22.79 1.90
C THR A 36 -18.44 -22.67 1.77
N GLU A 37 -17.92 -22.51 0.55
CA GLU A 37 -16.49 -22.27 0.33
C GLU A 37 -16.03 -20.96 1.00
N TRP A 38 -16.81 -19.88 0.85
CA TRP A 38 -16.49 -18.60 1.49
C TRP A 38 -16.52 -18.71 3.02
N ILE A 39 -17.50 -19.43 3.58
CA ILE A 39 -17.56 -19.72 5.01
C ILE A 39 -16.30 -20.50 5.44
N ALA A 40 -15.89 -21.51 4.68
CA ALA A 40 -14.71 -22.32 4.98
C ALA A 40 -13.43 -21.46 5.04
N ASP A 41 -13.27 -20.53 4.09
CA ASP A 41 -12.13 -19.63 4.06
C ASP A 41 -12.10 -18.65 5.24
N LEU A 42 -13.25 -18.07 5.60
CA LEU A 42 -13.37 -17.17 6.75
C LEU A 42 -13.07 -17.89 8.07
N VAL A 43 -13.54 -19.14 8.23
CA VAL A 43 -13.27 -19.96 9.43
C VAL A 43 -11.81 -20.42 9.49
N ALA A 44 -11.20 -20.68 8.34
CA ALA A 44 -9.78 -21.06 8.21
C ALA A 44 -8.82 -19.86 8.32
N ASP A 45 -9.32 -18.65 8.61
CA ASP A 45 -8.50 -17.43 8.74
C ASP A 45 -7.70 -17.12 7.46
N LYS A 46 -8.29 -17.43 6.29
CA LYS A 46 -7.72 -17.09 4.99
C LYS A 46 -8.09 -15.66 4.60
N ALA A 47 -7.07 -14.88 4.24
CA ALA A 47 -7.25 -13.50 3.83
C ALA A 47 -8.10 -13.41 2.55
N ARG A 48 -9.25 -12.73 2.66
CA ARG A 48 -10.10 -12.38 1.50
C ARG A 48 -10.31 -10.88 1.33
N LEU A 49 -10.34 -10.10 2.41
CA LEU A 49 -10.43 -8.64 2.37
C LEU A 49 -9.26 -8.05 3.15
N LEU A 50 -8.44 -7.23 2.49
CA LEU A 50 -7.25 -6.64 3.10
C LEU A 50 -7.47 -5.16 3.42
N ASP A 51 -6.78 -4.64 4.43
CA ASP A 51 -6.66 -3.19 4.61
C ASP A 51 -5.61 -2.58 3.64
N PRO A 52 -5.49 -1.24 3.55
CA PRO A 52 -4.44 -0.61 2.73
C PRO A 52 -3.01 -0.98 3.14
N LYS A 53 -2.81 -1.58 4.33
CA LYS A 53 -1.53 -2.10 4.84
C LYS A 53 -1.33 -3.59 4.53
N SER A 54 -2.22 -4.21 3.76
CA SER A 54 -2.23 -5.65 3.44
C SER A 54 -2.52 -6.57 4.63
N ASN A 55 -3.17 -6.07 5.68
CA ASN A 55 -3.65 -6.91 6.79
C ASN A 55 -5.04 -7.47 6.47
N ASP A 56 -5.30 -8.73 6.78
CA ASP A 56 -6.66 -9.29 6.72
C ASP A 56 -7.57 -8.62 7.77
N ILE A 57 -8.64 -7.96 7.31
CA ILE A 57 -9.57 -7.23 8.19
C ILE A 57 -10.39 -8.17 9.09
N PHE A 58 -10.47 -9.45 8.72
CA PHE A 58 -11.18 -10.50 9.45
C PHE A 58 -10.26 -11.44 10.24
N ALA A 59 -8.96 -11.15 10.29
CA ALA A 59 -7.98 -11.93 11.03
C ALA A 59 -8.47 -12.24 12.46
N GLY A 60 -8.54 -13.54 12.78
CA GLY A 60 -8.96 -14.07 14.08
C GLY A 60 -10.40 -13.74 14.49
N ARG A 61 -11.26 -13.20 13.60
CA ARG A 61 -12.65 -12.88 13.94
C ARG A 61 -13.52 -14.11 14.10
N PHE A 62 -13.29 -15.14 13.29
CA PHE A 62 -14.11 -16.35 13.25
C PHE A 62 -13.52 -17.52 14.05
N MET A 63 -12.47 -17.30 14.85
CA MET A 63 -11.90 -18.26 15.81
C MET A 63 -12.95 -19.02 16.65
N PRO A 64 -14.06 -18.41 17.15
CA PRO A 64 -15.06 -19.15 17.91
C PRO A 64 -15.78 -20.25 17.11
N LEU A 65 -15.71 -20.20 15.79
CA LEU A 65 -16.33 -21.14 14.86
C LEU A 65 -15.34 -22.17 14.31
N MET A 66 -14.06 -22.11 14.69
CA MET A 66 -12.98 -22.95 14.13
C MET A 66 -13.21 -24.46 14.26
N GLN A 67 -14.03 -24.89 15.22
CA GLN A 67 -14.38 -26.30 15.46
C GLN A 67 -15.65 -26.76 14.73
N ARG A 68 -16.28 -25.90 13.92
CA ARG A 68 -17.47 -26.22 13.13
C ARG A 68 -17.10 -26.25 11.66
N ASP A 69 -17.58 -27.26 10.94
CA ASP A 69 -17.43 -27.31 9.49
C ASP A 69 -18.34 -26.29 8.81
N ALA A 70 -17.96 -25.90 7.59
CA ALA A 70 -18.64 -24.83 6.86
C ALA A 70 -20.10 -25.17 6.50
N ALA A 71 -20.41 -26.45 6.24
CA ALA A 71 -21.77 -26.88 5.93
C ALA A 71 -22.69 -26.76 7.17
N THR A 72 -22.21 -27.19 8.34
CA THR A 72 -22.92 -27.00 9.61
C THR A 72 -23.15 -25.51 9.91
N ILE A 73 -22.18 -24.64 9.60
CA ILE A 73 -22.34 -23.20 9.77
C ILE A 73 -23.38 -22.64 8.79
N TYR A 74 -23.36 -23.06 7.53
CA TYR A 74 -24.36 -22.68 6.52
C TYR A 74 -25.79 -23.05 6.98
N ASP A 75 -25.99 -24.29 7.45
CA ASP A 75 -27.28 -24.75 7.98
C ASP A 75 -27.73 -23.97 9.23
N ASP A 76 -26.79 -23.60 10.11
CA ASP A 76 -27.07 -22.78 11.28
C ASP A 76 -27.46 -21.35 10.89
N ILE A 77 -26.89 -20.80 9.81
CA ILE A 77 -27.29 -19.51 9.24
C ILE A 77 -28.73 -19.59 8.69
N LEU A 78 -29.09 -20.65 7.94
CA LEU A 78 -30.46 -20.85 7.46
C LEU A 78 -31.47 -20.85 8.63
N LYS A 79 -31.18 -21.61 9.69
CA LYS A 79 -32.07 -21.72 10.84
C LYS A 79 -32.16 -20.44 11.66
N ARG A 80 -31.02 -19.81 11.98
CA ARG A 80 -30.98 -18.69 12.94
C ARG A 80 -31.20 -17.32 12.31
N LEU A 81 -30.78 -17.13 11.06
CA LEU A 81 -30.92 -15.86 10.34
C LEU A 81 -32.17 -15.86 9.46
N PHE A 82 -32.39 -16.91 8.67
CA PHE A 82 -33.48 -16.99 7.69
C PHE A 82 -34.77 -17.61 8.24
N ASN A 83 -34.77 -18.09 9.50
CA ASN A 83 -35.88 -18.83 10.12
C ASN A 83 -36.31 -20.08 9.31
N ALA A 84 -35.38 -20.70 8.59
CA ALA A 84 -35.67 -21.80 7.68
C ALA A 84 -34.97 -23.10 8.10
N ASP A 85 -35.72 -24.20 8.19
CA ASP A 85 -35.15 -25.52 8.50
C ASP A 85 -34.52 -26.20 7.27
N ALA A 86 -34.84 -25.71 6.07
CA ALA A 86 -34.30 -26.19 4.82
C ALA A 86 -34.19 -25.06 3.79
N ARG A 87 -33.26 -25.20 2.84
CA ARG A 87 -33.05 -24.26 1.75
C ARG A 87 -34.26 -24.23 0.82
N GLN A 88 -34.80 -23.04 0.58
CA GLN A 88 -35.78 -22.74 -0.47
C GLN A 88 -35.47 -21.38 -1.08
N ARG A 89 -36.21 -20.98 -2.12
CA ARG A 89 -36.05 -19.67 -2.75
C ARG A 89 -36.48 -18.55 -1.79
N LEU A 90 -35.80 -17.42 -1.91
CA LEU A 90 -36.21 -16.19 -1.25
C LEU A 90 -37.56 -15.74 -1.83
N LYS A 91 -38.44 -15.27 -0.96
CA LYS A 91 -39.70 -14.62 -1.33
C LYS A 91 -39.74 -13.19 -0.81
N LEU A 92 -40.07 -12.27 -1.70
CA LEU A 92 -40.46 -10.90 -1.38
C LEU A 92 -41.98 -10.83 -1.30
N VAL A 93 -42.53 -10.49 -0.14
CA VAL A 93 -43.97 -10.46 0.12
C VAL A 93 -44.44 -9.02 0.31
N ASN A 94 -45.36 -8.55 -0.54
CA ASN A 94 -46.01 -7.24 -0.38
C ASN A 94 -47.19 -7.36 0.58
N LEU A 95 -47.11 -6.69 1.73
CA LEU A 95 -48.16 -6.66 2.76
C LEU A 95 -49.16 -5.56 2.42
N ARG A 96 -50.19 -5.86 1.61
CA ARG A 96 -51.07 -4.81 1.03
C ARG A 96 -51.83 -3.98 2.07
N ASN A 97 -52.10 -4.54 3.25
CA ASN A 97 -52.75 -3.85 4.37
C ASN A 97 -51.77 -3.05 5.26
N SER A 98 -50.48 -3.02 4.91
CA SER A 98 -49.44 -2.30 5.66
C SER A 98 -48.60 -1.44 4.71
N LYS A 99 -49.02 -0.17 4.58
CA LYS A 99 -48.36 0.77 3.67
C LYS A 99 -46.90 1.00 4.05
N GLY A 100 -46.01 0.77 3.09
CA GLY A 100 -44.58 0.94 3.23
C GLY A 100 -43.83 -0.28 3.74
N GLU A 101 -44.48 -1.44 3.93
CA GLU A 101 -43.84 -2.66 4.46
C GLU A 101 -43.83 -3.82 3.44
N LEU A 102 -42.67 -4.45 3.26
CA LEU A 102 -42.54 -5.74 2.56
C LEU A 102 -41.79 -6.76 3.41
N ALA A 103 -42.27 -7.98 3.48
CA ALA A 103 -41.63 -9.05 4.22
C ALA A 103 -40.68 -9.87 3.34
N LEU A 104 -39.60 -10.37 3.94
CA LEU A 104 -38.72 -11.37 3.35
C LEU A 104 -38.88 -12.69 4.10
N ARG A 105 -39.13 -13.76 3.36
CA ARG A 105 -39.21 -15.13 3.89
C ARG A 105 -38.57 -16.12 2.94
N VAL A 106 -38.21 -17.29 3.45
CA VAL A 106 -37.72 -18.39 2.63
C VAL A 106 -38.87 -19.36 2.42
N GLY A 107 -39.32 -19.52 1.17
CA GLY A 107 -40.40 -20.45 0.85
C GLY A 107 -41.68 -20.22 1.65
N SER A 108 -42.08 -21.21 2.46
CA SER A 108 -43.26 -21.14 3.34
C SER A 108 -42.95 -20.85 4.82
N PHE A 109 -41.69 -20.58 5.17
CA PHE A 109 -41.28 -20.34 6.56
C PHE A 109 -41.67 -18.94 7.06
N ASP A 110 -41.51 -18.73 8.38
CA ASP A 110 -41.76 -17.44 9.04
C ASP A 110 -40.91 -16.31 8.44
N PRO A 111 -41.46 -15.09 8.31
CA PRO A 111 -40.69 -13.92 7.90
C PRO A 111 -39.45 -13.70 8.77
N PHE A 112 -38.30 -13.51 8.13
CA PHE A 112 -37.03 -13.23 8.80
C PHE A 112 -36.55 -11.80 8.56
N GLY A 113 -37.00 -11.17 7.47
CA GLY A 113 -36.61 -9.83 7.08
C GLY A 113 -37.81 -8.93 6.88
N LEU A 114 -37.63 -7.64 7.10
CA LEU A 114 -38.63 -6.61 6.81
C LEU A 114 -37.98 -5.44 6.08
N ILE A 115 -38.58 -5.03 4.98
CA ILE A 115 -38.25 -3.83 4.22
C ILE A 115 -39.27 -2.76 4.61
N ASN A 116 -38.81 -1.59 5.05
CA ASN A 116 -39.69 -0.46 5.34
C ASN A 116 -39.24 0.79 4.56
N ILE A 117 -40.07 1.18 3.59
CA ILE A 117 -39.79 2.21 2.59
C ILE A 117 -41.02 3.09 2.32
N GLY A 118 -40.82 4.18 1.57
CA GLY A 118 -41.90 5.12 1.25
C GLY A 118 -42.88 4.61 0.19
N ASP A 119 -42.35 3.94 -0.84
CA ASP A 119 -43.10 3.41 -1.98
C ASP A 119 -42.88 1.90 -2.11
N ASP A 120 -43.60 1.13 -1.30
CA ASP A 120 -43.58 -0.34 -1.31
C ASP A 120 -44.10 -0.93 -2.61
N SER A 121 -45.17 -0.36 -3.15
CA SER A 121 -45.87 -0.89 -4.31
C SER A 121 -45.08 -0.67 -5.61
N GLY A 122 -44.47 0.51 -5.77
CA GLY A 122 -43.54 0.78 -6.88
C GLY A 122 -42.28 -0.08 -6.80
N PHE A 123 -41.72 -0.25 -5.60
CA PHE A 123 -40.57 -1.14 -5.39
C PHE A 123 -40.90 -2.60 -5.73
N PHE A 124 -42.03 -3.11 -5.24
CA PHE A 124 -42.46 -4.49 -5.50
C PHE A 124 -42.57 -4.77 -6.99
N LYS A 125 -43.22 -3.88 -7.75
CA LYS A 125 -43.38 -4.03 -9.20
C LYS A 125 -42.03 -4.05 -9.94
N ASN A 126 -41.08 -3.20 -9.54
CA ASN A 126 -39.73 -3.22 -10.12
C ASN A 126 -38.96 -4.49 -9.75
N ALA A 127 -39.20 -5.03 -8.56
CA ALA A 127 -38.55 -6.24 -8.08
C ALA A 127 -39.11 -7.53 -8.72
N GLU A 128 -40.35 -7.50 -9.24
CA GLU A 128 -40.97 -8.64 -9.96
C GLU A 128 -40.19 -9.05 -11.22
N ASP A 129 -39.44 -8.13 -11.83
CA ASP A 129 -38.63 -8.41 -13.03
C ASP A 129 -37.35 -9.22 -12.73
N SER A 130 -37.04 -9.46 -11.45
CA SER A 130 -35.84 -10.18 -11.02
C SER A 130 -36.05 -11.71 -11.04
N GLY A 131 -35.22 -12.44 -11.79
CA GLY A 131 -35.22 -13.91 -11.78
C GLY A 131 -34.62 -14.56 -10.52
N ASP A 132 -33.96 -13.77 -9.66
CA ASP A 132 -33.17 -14.27 -8.54
C ASP A 132 -34.02 -14.79 -7.36
N PHE A 133 -35.23 -14.27 -7.19
CA PHE A 133 -36.15 -14.59 -6.09
C PHE A 133 -37.62 -14.59 -6.57
N ASP A 134 -38.54 -15.03 -5.72
CA ASP A 134 -39.97 -15.07 -6.05
C ASP A 134 -40.70 -13.89 -5.37
N THR A 135 -41.82 -13.47 -5.94
CA THR A 135 -42.68 -12.40 -5.39
C THR A 135 -44.06 -12.92 -4.99
N GLU A 136 -44.66 -12.31 -3.98
CA GLU A 136 -45.98 -12.69 -3.48
C GLU A 136 -46.74 -11.46 -2.97
N ALA A 137 -48.01 -11.33 -3.31
CA ALA A 137 -48.88 -10.32 -2.72
C ALA A 137 -49.72 -10.95 -1.62
N ASP A 138 -49.69 -10.37 -0.43
CA ASP A 138 -50.47 -10.82 0.73
C ASP A 138 -51.55 -9.79 1.05
N ASP A 139 -52.79 -10.14 0.72
CA ASP A 139 -53.98 -9.33 0.96
C ASP A 139 -54.48 -9.42 2.42
N PHE A 140 -53.96 -10.35 3.22
CA PHE A 140 -54.40 -10.60 4.60
C PHE A 140 -53.31 -10.30 5.65
N GLY A 141 -52.06 -10.13 5.21
CA GLY A 141 -50.93 -9.84 6.07
C GLY A 141 -51.08 -8.55 6.87
N THR A 142 -50.71 -8.60 8.14
CA THR A 142 -50.67 -7.44 9.06
C THR A 142 -49.26 -6.85 9.10
N GLY A 143 -49.15 -5.54 9.41
CA GLY A 143 -47.86 -4.88 9.56
C GLY A 143 -46.94 -5.56 10.59
N LEU A 144 -45.68 -5.75 10.23
CA LEU A 144 -44.67 -6.45 11.01
C LEU A 144 -43.75 -5.47 11.76
N PHE A 145 -43.63 -4.22 11.29
CA PHE A 145 -42.71 -3.24 11.89
C PHE A 145 -42.99 -2.99 13.38
N GLY A 146 -44.26 -2.94 13.79
CA GLY A 146 -44.64 -2.75 15.20
C GLY A 146 -44.17 -3.86 16.14
N SER A 147 -43.91 -5.06 15.61
CA SER A 147 -43.47 -6.23 16.38
C SER A 147 -41.96 -6.26 16.67
N ILE A 148 -41.15 -5.42 16.02
CA ILE A 148 -39.67 -5.51 16.06
C ILE A 148 -39.13 -5.43 17.49
N ASN A 149 -39.75 -4.60 18.33
CA ASN A 149 -39.30 -4.36 19.70
C ASN A 149 -39.79 -5.45 20.68
N GLN A 150 -40.63 -6.39 20.24
CA GLN A 150 -41.15 -7.48 21.06
C GLN A 150 -40.06 -8.54 21.28
N LYS A 151 -40.08 -9.18 22.45
CA LYS A 151 -39.05 -10.14 22.87
C LYS A 151 -38.99 -11.38 21.96
N ASP A 152 -40.12 -11.76 21.40
CA ASP A 152 -40.38 -12.93 20.56
C ASP A 152 -40.37 -12.63 19.05
N SER A 153 -40.02 -11.40 18.65
CA SER A 153 -39.91 -11.02 17.25
C SER A 153 -39.04 -12.00 16.46
N LYS A 154 -39.55 -12.43 15.29
CA LYS A 154 -38.85 -13.33 14.38
C LYS A 154 -37.97 -12.60 13.37
N LEU A 155 -38.09 -11.28 13.28
CA LEU A 155 -37.34 -10.44 12.35
C LEU A 155 -35.87 -10.33 12.78
N ASN A 156 -34.99 -10.89 11.97
CA ASN A 156 -33.54 -10.88 12.17
C ASN A 156 -32.85 -9.83 11.30
N ILE A 157 -33.42 -9.49 10.14
CA ILE A 157 -32.90 -8.47 9.21
C ILE A 157 -33.92 -7.35 9.06
N LEU A 158 -33.45 -6.10 9.10
CA LEU A 158 -34.24 -4.97 8.63
C LEU A 158 -33.53 -4.26 7.49
N ILE A 159 -34.29 -3.82 6.50
CA ILE A 159 -33.79 -3.07 5.36
C ILE A 159 -34.67 -1.83 5.23
N GLY A 160 -34.08 -0.67 5.00
CA GLY A 160 -34.87 0.54 4.84
C GLY A 160 -34.15 1.66 4.11
N SER A 161 -34.86 2.78 3.99
CA SER A 161 -34.39 4.03 3.38
C SER A 161 -34.53 5.21 4.35
N ARG A 162 -34.66 6.45 3.89
CA ARG A 162 -34.76 7.65 4.74
C ARG A 162 -35.84 7.60 5.83
N LYS A 163 -36.97 6.91 5.58
CA LYS A 163 -38.07 6.74 6.56
C LYS A 163 -37.66 5.84 7.74
N PHE A 164 -36.56 5.11 7.61
CA PHE A 164 -36.11 4.03 8.49
C PHE A 164 -35.15 4.49 9.60
N THR A 165 -34.80 5.78 9.64
CA THR A 165 -33.95 6.37 10.70
C THR A 165 -34.67 6.40 12.05
N GLU A 166 -36.00 6.25 12.04
CA GLU A 166 -36.88 6.30 13.21
C GLU A 166 -37.75 5.04 13.36
N GLY A 167 -38.37 4.86 14.53
CA GLY A 167 -39.36 3.79 14.76
C GLY A 167 -38.87 2.41 15.26
N TRP A 168 -37.57 2.11 15.28
CA TRP A 168 -37.05 0.84 15.83
C TRP A 168 -36.01 1.02 16.95
N SER A 169 -35.94 0.07 17.89
CA SER A 169 -34.95 0.03 18.97
C SER A 169 -34.52 -1.41 19.27
N SER A 170 -33.22 -1.70 19.21
CA SER A 170 -32.72 -3.04 19.53
C SER A 170 -31.52 -3.00 20.47
N TRP A 171 -31.46 -3.97 21.38
CA TRP A 171 -30.33 -4.17 22.29
C TRP A 171 -29.19 -5.00 21.68
N ARG A 172 -29.32 -5.41 20.41
CA ARG A 172 -28.43 -6.39 19.80
C ARG A 172 -28.36 -6.23 18.28
N VAL A 173 -28.02 -5.04 17.80
CA VAL A 173 -27.59 -4.89 16.40
C VAL A 173 -26.13 -5.31 16.32
N SER A 174 -25.84 -6.34 15.55
CA SER A 174 -24.48 -6.88 15.37
C SER A 174 -23.80 -6.32 14.12
N THR A 175 -24.58 -6.00 13.10
CA THR A 175 -24.07 -5.50 11.83
C THR A 175 -24.98 -4.44 11.24
N MET A 176 -24.38 -3.36 10.74
CA MET A 176 -25.03 -2.31 9.95
C MET A 176 -24.35 -2.13 8.61
N GLY A 177 -25.13 -2.18 7.53
CA GLY A 177 -24.69 -1.89 6.17
C GLY A 177 -25.27 -0.57 5.68
N LEU A 178 -24.40 0.34 5.24
CA LEU A 178 -24.77 1.66 4.72
C LEU A 178 -24.45 1.74 3.22
N LEU A 179 -25.49 1.79 2.38
CA LEU A 179 -25.38 1.79 0.93
C LEU A 179 -25.66 3.19 0.38
N LYS A 180 -24.66 3.78 -0.30
CA LYS A 180 -24.74 5.02 -1.10
C LYS A 180 -25.46 6.24 -0.45
N MET A 181 -25.44 6.38 0.88
CA MET A 181 -26.00 7.54 1.61
C MET A 181 -25.28 8.89 1.33
N GLY A 182 -25.92 10.03 1.57
CA GLY A 182 -25.42 11.36 1.15
C GLY A 182 -24.60 12.12 2.22
N GLN A 183 -23.87 13.18 1.81
CA GLN A 183 -23.29 14.16 2.76
C GLN A 183 -24.36 14.94 3.54
N GLY A 184 -25.57 15.10 2.99
CA GLY A 184 -26.69 15.81 3.64
C GLY A 184 -27.45 15.00 4.69
N GLU A 185 -27.10 13.72 4.90
CA GLU A 185 -27.83 12.79 5.79
C GLU A 185 -27.12 12.59 7.15
N GLY A 186 -26.13 13.44 7.47
CA GLY A 186 -25.26 13.28 8.65
C GLY A 186 -26.01 13.07 9.97
N SER A 187 -27.05 13.86 10.25
CA SER A 187 -27.86 13.74 11.47
C SER A 187 -28.66 12.42 11.56
N GLN A 188 -29.08 11.87 10.42
CA GLN A 188 -29.83 10.61 10.34
C GLN A 188 -28.93 9.39 10.53
N ILE A 189 -27.76 9.40 9.91
CA ILE A 189 -26.72 8.37 10.07
C ILE A 189 -26.29 8.29 11.53
N VAL A 190 -26.10 9.45 12.16
CA VAL A 190 -25.81 9.60 13.59
C VAL A 190 -26.87 8.94 14.48
N GLN A 191 -28.15 9.21 14.23
CA GLN A 191 -29.25 8.60 14.99
C GLN A 191 -29.30 7.08 14.82
N LEU A 192 -29.01 6.57 13.63
CA LEU A 192 -28.93 5.12 13.36
C LEU A 192 -27.80 4.48 14.17
N PHE A 193 -26.63 5.11 14.23
CA PHE A 193 -25.52 4.60 15.04
C PHE A 193 -25.83 4.59 16.53
N GLY A 194 -26.41 5.67 17.06
CA GLY A 194 -26.86 5.75 18.46
C GLY A 194 -27.86 4.65 18.84
N ARG A 195 -28.63 4.12 17.88
CA ARG A 195 -29.52 2.97 18.06
C ARG A 195 -28.77 1.64 17.99
N GLY A 196 -27.80 1.51 17.09
CA GLY A 196 -27.02 0.29 16.92
C GLY A 196 -26.00 0.01 18.04
N VAL A 197 -25.44 1.05 18.67
CA VAL A 197 -24.44 0.88 19.75
C VAL A 197 -25.06 0.43 21.08
N ARG A 198 -26.38 0.42 21.20
CA ARG A 198 -27.11 0.05 22.42
C ARG A 198 -26.93 -1.43 22.73
N LEU A 199 -26.56 -1.71 23.97
CA LEU A 199 -26.45 -3.06 24.51
C LEU A 199 -27.21 -3.13 25.83
N LYS A 200 -27.81 -4.28 26.11
CA LYS A 200 -28.54 -4.50 27.37
C LYS A 200 -27.63 -4.38 28.60
N GLY A 201 -26.38 -4.83 28.48
CA GLY A 201 -25.39 -4.86 29.57
C GLY A 201 -25.74 -5.86 30.69
N ARG A 202 -24.74 -6.26 31.47
CA ARG A 202 -24.94 -7.11 32.66
C ARG A 202 -25.72 -6.34 33.71
N GLY A 203 -26.81 -6.92 34.24
CA GLY A 203 -27.63 -6.26 35.27
C GLY A 203 -28.30 -4.96 34.80
N MET A 204 -28.59 -4.82 33.49
CA MET A 204 -29.14 -3.59 32.89
C MET A 204 -28.18 -2.39 33.00
N SER A 205 -26.87 -2.63 33.05
CA SER A 205 -25.86 -1.56 33.13
C SER A 205 -25.77 -0.69 31.88
N LEU A 206 -26.32 -1.15 30.75
CA LEU A 206 -26.19 -0.52 29.42
C LEU A 206 -24.74 -0.34 28.95
N LYS A 207 -23.78 -1.03 29.58
CA LYS A 207 -22.35 -0.95 29.31
C LYS A 207 -21.82 -2.27 28.73
N ARG A 208 -20.75 -2.17 27.93
CA ARG A 208 -19.95 -3.32 27.48
C ARG A 208 -19.18 -3.91 28.64
N SER A 209 -18.97 -5.23 28.59
CA SER A 209 -18.17 -5.93 29.59
C SER A 209 -16.70 -5.50 29.54
N LEU A 210 -16.09 -5.29 30.70
CA LEU A 210 -14.65 -5.12 30.79
C LEU A 210 -13.95 -6.47 30.56
N PRO A 211 -12.72 -6.50 30.01
CA PRO A 211 -11.99 -7.75 29.79
C PRO A 211 -11.91 -8.67 31.01
N ALA A 212 -11.74 -8.10 32.21
CA ALA A 212 -11.67 -8.85 33.48
C ALA A 212 -13.02 -9.46 33.91
N GLU A 213 -14.14 -8.96 33.39
CA GLU A 213 -15.49 -9.39 33.75
C GLU A 213 -16.08 -10.43 32.77
N ARG A 214 -15.39 -10.69 31.67
CA ARG A 214 -15.85 -11.58 30.60
C ARG A 214 -15.70 -13.05 31.01
N PRO A 215 -16.76 -13.87 30.89
CA PRO A 215 -16.63 -15.31 31.02
C PRO A 215 -15.67 -15.87 29.95
N LYS A 216 -14.67 -16.65 30.39
CA LYS A 216 -13.71 -17.28 29.48
C LYS A 216 -14.41 -18.22 28.47
N GLY A 217 -13.92 -18.25 27.24
CA GLY A 217 -14.44 -19.13 26.17
C GLY A 217 -15.76 -18.70 25.53
N THR A 218 -16.37 -17.58 25.96
CA THR A 218 -17.63 -17.09 25.39
C THR A 218 -17.45 -16.11 24.23
N HIS A 219 -16.23 -15.59 24.04
CA HIS A 219 -15.91 -14.58 23.04
C HIS A 219 -16.87 -13.37 23.09
N MET A 220 -17.24 -12.96 24.30
CA MET A 220 -18.25 -11.92 24.55
C MET A 220 -17.91 -10.61 23.85
N GLU A 221 -16.63 -10.31 23.66
CA GLU A 221 -16.16 -9.16 22.90
C GLU A 221 -16.70 -9.13 21.46
N ARG A 222 -16.79 -10.29 20.81
CA ARG A 222 -17.32 -10.39 19.43
C ARG A 222 -18.83 -10.14 19.42
N LEU A 223 -19.54 -10.59 20.45
CA LEU A 223 -20.99 -10.42 20.58
C LEU A 223 -21.40 -9.00 20.98
N GLU A 224 -20.53 -8.26 21.66
CA GLU A 224 -20.71 -6.86 22.05
C GLU A 224 -20.19 -5.85 21.01
N THR A 225 -19.56 -6.36 19.93
CA THR A 225 -19.06 -5.54 18.83
C THR A 225 -20.17 -5.26 17.82
N LEU A 226 -20.38 -3.97 17.53
CA LEU A 226 -21.18 -3.52 16.40
C LEU A 226 -20.26 -3.39 15.19
N ASN A 227 -20.57 -4.10 14.10
CA ASN A 227 -19.85 -3.99 12.84
C ASN A 227 -20.57 -3.00 11.91
N ILE A 228 -19.83 -2.09 11.29
CA ILE A 228 -20.37 -1.12 10.35
C ILE A 228 -19.62 -1.27 9.03
N PHE A 229 -20.36 -1.47 7.94
CA PHE A 229 -19.83 -1.54 6.57
C PHE A 229 -20.48 -0.44 5.73
N GLY A 230 -19.67 0.28 4.94
CA GLY A 230 -20.15 1.36 4.09
C GLY A 230 -19.40 1.42 2.76
N VAL A 231 -20.11 1.74 1.68
CA VAL A 231 -19.56 1.78 0.31
C VAL A 231 -18.79 3.08 0.02
N ARG A 232 -18.87 4.10 0.89
CA ARG A 232 -18.04 5.33 0.81
C ARG A 232 -17.31 5.60 2.12
N ALA A 233 -16.04 5.98 2.02
CA ALA A 233 -15.15 6.23 3.16
C ALA A 233 -15.53 7.46 4.00
N ASN A 234 -16.22 8.44 3.42
CA ASN A 234 -16.53 9.73 4.05
C ASN A 234 -17.59 9.67 5.17
N TYR A 235 -18.39 8.60 5.28
CA TYR A 235 -19.31 8.46 6.42
C TYR A 235 -18.56 8.21 7.72
N MET A 236 -17.41 7.53 7.63
CA MET A 236 -16.64 7.17 8.81
C MET A 236 -16.02 8.42 9.47
N SER A 237 -15.69 9.46 8.69
CA SER A 237 -15.28 10.77 9.23
C SER A 237 -16.42 11.51 9.92
N THR A 238 -17.61 11.60 9.31
CA THR A 238 -18.77 12.26 9.94
C THR A 238 -19.23 11.53 11.20
N PHE A 239 -19.16 10.19 11.21
CA PHE A 239 -19.41 9.39 12.40
C PHE A 239 -18.40 9.67 13.52
N LYS A 240 -17.12 9.82 13.17
CA LYS A 240 -16.06 10.19 14.12
C LYS A 240 -16.36 11.53 14.78
N ASP A 241 -16.73 12.54 13.99
CA ASP A 241 -17.00 13.89 14.50
C ASP A 241 -18.20 13.90 15.47
N TYR A 242 -19.29 13.19 15.14
CA TYR A 242 -20.42 13.04 16.06
C TYR A 242 -20.08 12.35 17.38
N LEU A 243 -19.34 11.23 17.32
CA LEU A 243 -18.92 10.52 18.52
C LEU A 243 -18.10 11.46 19.43
N LYS A 244 -17.23 12.32 18.88
CA LYS A 244 -16.51 13.35 19.64
C LYS A 244 -17.45 14.35 20.31
N GLU A 245 -18.49 14.81 19.61
CA GLU A 245 -19.50 15.74 20.15
C GLU A 245 -20.30 15.14 21.31
N GLU A 246 -20.61 13.84 21.28
CA GLU A 246 -21.28 13.11 22.37
C GLU A 246 -20.34 12.75 23.54
N GLY A 247 -19.07 13.17 23.49
CA GLY A 247 -18.06 12.81 24.49
C GLY A 247 -17.67 11.33 24.47
N ILE A 248 -18.16 10.56 23.49
CA ILE A 248 -17.67 9.23 23.16
C ILE A 248 -16.52 9.46 22.20
N THR A 249 -15.35 9.89 22.66
CA THR A 249 -14.20 10.02 21.76
C THR A 249 -13.99 8.67 21.05
N PRO A 250 -14.34 8.52 19.75
CA PRO A 250 -13.63 7.52 19.00
C PRO A 250 -12.20 8.02 19.09
N SER A 251 -11.27 7.14 19.40
CA SER A 251 -9.85 7.45 19.32
C SER A 251 -9.68 8.26 18.04
N ASP A 252 -9.28 9.53 18.20
CA ASP A 252 -9.14 10.43 17.07
C ASP A 252 -7.88 9.97 16.37
N GLU A 253 -7.94 8.77 15.77
CA GLU A 253 -6.84 7.80 15.84
C GLU A 253 -5.59 8.29 15.16
N ILE A 254 -5.61 9.42 14.47
CA ILE A 254 -4.49 9.98 13.74
C ILE A 254 -4.51 11.52 13.87
N ILE A 255 -3.61 12.06 14.68
CA ILE A 255 -3.20 13.46 14.73
C ILE A 255 -2.24 13.73 13.56
N GLN A 256 -2.50 14.78 12.78
CA GLN A 256 -1.56 15.22 11.74
C GLN A 256 -0.56 16.25 12.30
N LEU A 257 0.70 16.11 11.92
CA LEU A 257 1.77 17.05 12.27
C LEU A 257 2.69 17.28 11.07
N ASP A 258 2.79 18.54 10.65
CA ASP A 258 3.74 19.00 9.64
C ASP A 258 5.06 19.38 10.31
N PHE A 259 6.16 18.79 9.83
CA PHE A 259 7.52 19.05 10.31
C PHE A 259 8.34 19.67 9.17
N PRO A 260 8.57 21.00 9.18
CA PRO A 260 9.45 21.65 8.22
C PRO A 260 10.91 21.32 8.54
N THR A 261 11.64 20.86 7.53
CA THR A 261 13.10 20.70 7.63
C THR A 261 13.80 22.03 7.42
N ARG A 262 15.07 22.11 7.80
CA ARG A 262 15.93 23.24 7.47
C ARG A 262 16.92 22.87 6.38
N THR A 263 16.97 23.67 5.33
CA THR A 263 18.02 23.60 4.32
C THR A 263 19.34 24.12 4.88
N ASN A 264 20.43 23.54 4.43
CA ASN A 264 21.78 23.85 4.85
C ASN A 264 22.72 23.83 3.65
N LEU A 265 22.26 24.40 2.54
CA LEU A 265 23.08 24.60 1.35
C LEU A 265 24.17 25.63 1.66
N PRO A 266 25.42 25.40 1.23
CA PRO A 266 26.50 26.30 1.53
C PRO A 266 26.31 27.66 0.86
N ALA A 267 26.35 28.73 1.67
CA ALA A 267 26.30 30.09 1.16
C ALA A 267 27.56 30.39 0.33
N GLY A 268 27.39 30.65 -0.96
CA GLY A 268 28.48 31.02 -1.88
C GLY A 268 29.14 29.87 -2.64
N THR A 269 29.01 28.61 -2.18
CA THR A 269 29.55 27.43 -2.88
C THR A 269 28.49 26.82 -3.79
N ARG A 270 28.68 26.91 -5.10
CA ARG A 270 27.78 26.27 -6.08
C ARG A 270 28.16 24.79 -6.27
N LEU A 271 27.57 23.92 -5.46
CA LEU A 271 27.75 22.47 -5.61
C LEU A 271 27.28 22.03 -6.99
N LYS A 272 28.13 21.27 -7.68
CA LYS A 272 27.88 20.74 -9.02
C LYS A 272 27.34 19.32 -8.91
N THR A 273 26.31 19.01 -9.70
CA THR A 273 25.75 17.67 -9.88
C THR A 273 25.53 17.41 -11.37
N LEU A 274 25.01 16.24 -11.71
CA LEU A 274 24.81 15.80 -13.09
C LEU A 274 23.33 15.81 -13.44
N LYS A 275 23.02 16.32 -14.63
CA LYS A 275 21.68 16.32 -15.22
C LYS A 275 21.76 15.82 -16.66
N LEU A 276 20.69 15.17 -17.13
CA LEU A 276 20.56 14.79 -18.54
C LEU A 276 20.76 16.03 -19.43
N LYS A 277 21.66 15.89 -20.40
CA LYS A 277 21.98 16.93 -21.38
C LYS A 277 20.74 17.37 -22.14
N ASP A 278 20.57 18.67 -22.30
CA ASP A 278 19.44 19.19 -23.06
C ASP A 278 19.51 18.75 -24.53
N GLY A 279 18.37 18.40 -25.11
CA GLY A 279 18.25 17.80 -26.43
C GLY A 279 18.14 16.27 -26.46
N TYR A 280 18.43 15.58 -25.35
CA TYR A 280 18.39 14.10 -25.24
C TYR A 280 17.19 13.57 -24.44
N LYS A 281 16.36 14.44 -23.88
CA LYS A 281 15.20 14.05 -23.09
C LYS A 281 13.99 13.77 -23.98
N ASP A 282 13.32 12.65 -23.77
CA ASP A 282 12.01 12.33 -24.35
C ASP A 282 11.95 12.51 -25.89
N ASN A 283 11.13 13.46 -26.37
CA ASN A 283 10.85 13.73 -27.78
C ASN A 283 11.80 14.76 -28.41
N GLN A 284 12.83 15.20 -27.68
CA GLN A 284 13.81 16.15 -28.22
C GLN A 284 14.59 15.55 -29.39
N ILE A 285 15.30 16.38 -30.15
CA ILE A 285 15.92 16.01 -31.45
C ILE A 285 16.82 14.77 -31.33
N LYS A 286 17.56 14.65 -30.23
CA LYS A 286 18.42 13.49 -29.94
C LYS A 286 17.85 12.59 -28.83
N GLY A 287 16.56 12.74 -28.52
CA GLY A 287 15.91 11.94 -27.50
C GLY A 287 15.75 10.48 -27.92
N PHE A 288 15.73 9.58 -26.92
CA PHE A 288 15.61 8.13 -27.13
C PHE A 288 14.52 7.77 -28.14
N LYS A 289 13.35 8.41 -28.00
CA LYS A 289 12.18 8.13 -28.83
C LYS A 289 12.33 8.56 -30.29
N ARG A 290 13.23 9.49 -30.62
CA ARG A 290 13.44 9.94 -32.00
C ARG A 290 14.50 9.14 -32.75
N ILE A 291 15.46 8.56 -32.04
CA ILE A 291 16.64 7.97 -32.68
C ILE A 291 16.82 6.48 -32.43
N HIS A 292 16.07 5.90 -31.48
CA HIS A 292 16.18 4.48 -31.13
C HIS A 292 14.83 3.79 -31.29
N PHE A 293 14.80 2.64 -31.96
CA PHE A 293 13.57 1.91 -32.33
C PHE A 293 13.63 0.45 -31.86
N PRO A 294 13.54 0.21 -30.54
CA PRO A 294 13.64 -1.13 -29.97
C PRO A 294 12.40 -1.95 -30.30
N THR A 295 12.57 -3.28 -30.31
CA THR A 295 11.44 -4.22 -30.38
C THR A 295 11.16 -4.75 -28.99
N LEU A 296 9.88 -4.77 -28.59
CA LEU A 296 9.46 -5.28 -27.30
C LEU A 296 9.92 -6.74 -27.12
N TYR A 297 10.35 -7.09 -25.90
CA TYR A 297 10.95 -8.37 -25.50
C TYR A 297 12.38 -8.63 -25.97
N ASP A 298 12.92 -7.82 -26.89
CA ASP A 298 14.31 -7.92 -27.35
C ASP A 298 15.17 -6.83 -26.72
N VAL A 299 16.13 -7.21 -25.87
CA VAL A 299 17.14 -6.28 -25.38
C VAL A 299 18.23 -6.10 -26.44
N PRO A 300 18.41 -4.90 -27.03
CA PRO A 300 19.48 -4.67 -28.01
C PRO A 300 20.86 -4.97 -27.43
N ALA A 301 21.77 -5.51 -28.25
CA ALA A 301 23.12 -5.91 -27.82
C ALA A 301 23.91 -4.78 -27.12
N GLU A 302 23.66 -3.52 -27.49
CA GLU A 302 24.31 -2.35 -26.86
C GLU A 302 23.87 -2.09 -25.40
N PHE A 303 22.69 -2.60 -25.02
CA PHE A 303 22.08 -2.49 -23.69
C PHE A 303 22.08 -3.82 -22.93
N ALA A 304 22.48 -4.92 -23.58
CA ALA A 304 22.62 -6.22 -22.96
C ALA A 304 23.58 -6.12 -21.74
N GLY A 305 23.15 -6.64 -20.60
CA GLY A 305 23.87 -6.55 -19.34
C GLY A 305 23.87 -5.16 -18.68
N LYS A 306 23.35 -4.11 -19.32
CA LYS A 306 23.28 -2.75 -18.74
C LYS A 306 21.92 -2.42 -18.13
N ILE A 307 20.89 -3.20 -18.46
CA ILE A 307 19.55 -3.08 -17.88
C ILE A 307 19.24 -4.29 -17.01
N LYS A 308 18.55 -4.06 -15.89
CA LYS A 308 17.99 -5.16 -15.09
C LYS A 308 16.84 -5.78 -15.90
N PRO A 309 16.75 -7.11 -16.00
CA PRO A 309 15.58 -7.77 -16.57
C PRO A 309 14.30 -7.25 -15.89
N PRO A 310 13.29 -6.79 -16.66
CA PRO A 310 12.04 -6.32 -16.09
C PRO A 310 11.33 -7.46 -15.34
N HIS A 311 10.92 -7.19 -14.10
CA HIS A 311 10.15 -8.11 -13.27
C HIS A 311 8.90 -7.40 -12.77
N VAL A 312 7.70 -7.98 -12.93
CA VAL A 312 6.42 -7.38 -12.52
C VAL A 312 5.90 -8.07 -11.25
N VAL A 313 5.33 -7.30 -10.32
CA VAL A 313 4.61 -7.86 -9.16
C VAL A 313 3.19 -7.31 -9.19
N LEU A 314 2.20 -8.19 -9.37
CA LEU A 314 0.79 -7.84 -9.42
C LEU A 314 0.06 -8.45 -8.22
N ASP A 315 -0.64 -7.61 -7.45
CA ASP A 315 -1.39 -8.00 -6.26
C ASP A 315 -2.89 -7.71 -6.49
N LEU A 316 -3.67 -8.80 -6.59
CA LEU A 316 -5.10 -8.76 -6.89
C LEU A 316 -5.98 -8.96 -5.66
N TYR A 317 -5.42 -8.94 -4.45
CA TYR A 317 -6.24 -8.98 -3.25
C TYR A 317 -6.99 -7.64 -3.05
N PRO A 318 -8.31 -7.67 -2.80
CA PRO A 318 -9.12 -6.45 -2.63
C PRO A 318 -8.74 -5.69 -1.36
N ARG A 319 -8.75 -4.36 -1.44
CA ARG A 319 -8.39 -3.44 -0.34
C ARG A 319 -9.62 -2.71 0.21
N VAL A 320 -9.79 -2.69 1.52
CA VAL A 320 -10.90 -2.11 2.27
C VAL A 320 -10.34 -1.31 3.45
N GLU A 321 -10.71 -0.04 3.60
CA GLU A 321 -10.34 0.72 4.79
C GLU A 321 -11.05 0.14 6.03
N ALA A 322 -10.28 -0.37 6.99
CA ALA A 322 -10.78 -0.94 8.23
C ALA A 322 -10.28 -0.13 9.44
N ILE A 323 -11.19 0.15 10.38
CA ILE A 323 -10.90 0.81 11.65
C ILE A 323 -11.45 -0.08 12.76
N THR A 324 -10.64 -0.35 13.78
CA THR A 324 -11.02 -1.20 14.92
C THR A 324 -10.77 -0.46 16.22
N THR A 325 -11.80 -0.32 17.06
CA THR A 325 -11.76 0.41 18.34
C THR A 325 -11.01 -0.34 19.47
N SER A 326 -10.44 -1.51 19.20
CA SER A 326 -9.68 -2.29 20.18
C SER A 326 -8.24 -2.44 19.70
N ALA A 327 -7.31 -1.86 20.46
CA ALA A 327 -5.87 -1.93 20.25
C ALA A 327 -5.33 -3.33 20.57
N ASN A 328 -5.69 -4.32 19.75
CA ASN A 328 -4.91 -5.55 19.65
C ASN A 328 -4.26 -5.53 18.27
N ALA A 329 -3.20 -4.73 18.16
CA ALA A 329 -2.19 -4.87 17.13
C ALA A 329 -1.60 -6.28 17.26
N THR A 330 -2.14 -7.21 16.50
CA THR A 330 -1.47 -8.50 16.30
C THR A 330 -0.29 -8.25 15.39
N ALA A 331 0.87 -8.76 15.81
CA ALA A 331 2.14 -8.68 15.14
C ALA A 331 2.01 -8.96 13.64
N SER A 332 2.85 -8.28 12.84
CA SER A 332 3.09 -8.55 11.42
C SER A 332 3.12 -10.06 11.18
N ALA A 333 1.99 -10.61 10.73
CA ALA A 333 1.89 -12.00 10.38
C ALA A 333 2.72 -12.21 9.10
N PRO A 334 3.39 -13.36 8.93
CA PRO A 334 4.07 -13.66 7.68
C PRO A 334 3.11 -13.50 6.52
N ASP A 335 3.62 -13.03 5.38
CA ASP A 335 2.87 -12.84 4.15
C ASP A 335 2.14 -14.13 3.74
N LYS A 336 0.88 -14.28 4.14
CA LYS A 336 0.03 -15.44 3.88
C LYS A 336 -0.55 -15.44 2.45
N ARG A 337 -0.21 -14.44 1.61
CA ARG A 337 -0.76 -14.33 0.25
C ARG A 337 -0.28 -15.49 -0.61
N ASN A 338 -1.20 -16.05 -1.39
CA ASN A 338 -0.87 -17.10 -2.32
C ASN A 338 -0.09 -16.53 -3.51
N ARG A 339 1.01 -17.19 -3.87
CA ARG A 339 1.84 -16.87 -5.03
C ARG A 339 1.52 -17.86 -6.13
N GLY A 340 0.82 -17.40 -7.16
CA GLY A 340 0.39 -18.26 -8.26
C GLY A 340 1.01 -17.90 -9.60
N LYS A 341 0.72 -18.74 -10.59
CA LYS A 341 1.07 -18.54 -12.00
C LYS A 341 -0.19 -18.72 -12.85
N LEU A 342 -0.22 -18.08 -14.01
CA LEU A 342 -1.33 -18.24 -14.94
C LEU A 342 -1.22 -19.62 -15.59
N SER A 343 -2.37 -20.24 -15.85
CA SER A 343 -2.42 -21.57 -16.44
C SER A 343 -1.91 -21.51 -17.88
N LYS A 344 -0.90 -22.32 -18.21
CA LYS A 344 -0.40 -22.44 -19.60
C LYS A 344 -1.48 -22.93 -20.56
N ALA A 345 -2.41 -23.76 -20.07
CA ALA A 345 -3.57 -24.19 -20.86
C ALA A 345 -4.54 -23.04 -21.13
N ALA A 346 -4.76 -22.15 -20.15
CA ALA A 346 -5.58 -20.95 -20.36
C ALA A 346 -4.90 -19.98 -21.34
N ILE A 347 -3.59 -19.74 -21.19
CA ILE A 347 -2.81 -18.86 -22.07
C ILE A 347 -2.89 -19.32 -23.54
N ALA A 348 -2.88 -20.64 -23.79
CA ALA A 348 -3.02 -21.17 -25.13
C ALA A 348 -4.38 -20.84 -25.79
N CYS A 349 -5.41 -20.52 -24.99
CA CYS A 349 -6.76 -20.20 -25.43
C CYS A 349 -7.05 -18.69 -25.48
N PHE A 350 -6.06 -17.83 -25.23
CA PHE A 350 -6.25 -16.38 -25.28
C PHE A 350 -6.57 -15.88 -26.68
N ASP A 351 -7.37 -14.82 -26.75
CA ASP A 351 -7.54 -14.00 -27.94
C ASP A 351 -6.29 -13.12 -28.12
N TRP A 352 -5.34 -13.64 -28.88
CA TRP A 352 -4.08 -12.95 -29.16
C TRP A 352 -4.24 -11.68 -29.99
N ASP A 353 -5.34 -11.53 -30.75
CA ASP A 353 -5.61 -10.30 -31.50
C ASP A 353 -6.07 -9.20 -30.55
N ALA A 354 -6.95 -9.52 -29.60
CA ALA A 354 -7.35 -8.62 -28.53
C ALA A 354 -6.15 -8.25 -27.64
N VAL A 355 -5.33 -9.23 -27.24
CA VAL A 355 -4.16 -8.98 -26.39
C VAL A 355 -3.13 -8.09 -27.09
N PHE A 356 -2.83 -8.39 -28.36
CA PHE A 356 -1.93 -7.57 -29.17
C PHE A 356 -2.45 -6.13 -29.33
N THR A 357 -3.75 -5.98 -29.59
CA THR A 357 -4.39 -4.67 -29.74
C THR A 357 -4.28 -3.85 -28.45
N ALA A 358 -4.57 -4.45 -27.29
CA ALA A 358 -4.48 -3.77 -26.00
C ALA A 358 -3.04 -3.30 -25.67
N VAL A 359 -2.01 -4.12 -25.96
CA VAL A 359 -0.61 -3.70 -25.77
C VAL A 359 -0.24 -2.55 -26.73
N GLN A 360 -0.74 -2.58 -27.96
CA GLN A 360 -0.54 -1.50 -28.93
C GLN A 360 -1.25 -0.21 -28.51
N GLU A 361 -2.48 -0.29 -28.01
CA GLU A 361 -3.22 0.84 -27.45
C GLU A 361 -2.50 1.43 -26.24
N TYR A 362 -2.00 0.59 -25.32
CA TYR A 362 -1.22 1.04 -24.18
C TYR A 362 0.04 1.81 -24.60
N LYS A 363 0.78 1.29 -25.59
CA LYS A 363 1.92 1.98 -26.20
C LYS A 363 1.52 3.34 -26.79
N LEU A 364 0.37 3.44 -27.46
CA LEU A 364 -0.14 4.70 -28.02
C LEU A 364 -0.52 5.69 -26.91
N LEU A 365 -1.21 5.24 -25.86
CA LEU A 365 -1.55 6.06 -24.68
C LEU A 365 -0.30 6.64 -24.02
N LYS A 366 0.77 5.85 -23.92
CA LYS A 366 2.08 6.29 -23.39
C LYS A 366 2.91 7.07 -24.42
N SER A 367 2.40 7.24 -25.63
CA SER A 367 3.07 7.90 -26.75
C SER A 367 4.41 7.26 -27.11
N TRP A 368 4.61 5.95 -26.98
CA TRP A 368 5.88 5.28 -27.33
C TRP A 368 5.95 4.88 -28.80
N SER A 369 5.92 5.88 -29.70
CA SER A 369 5.86 5.66 -31.16
C SER A 369 7.04 4.86 -31.74
N ASN A 370 8.16 4.80 -31.03
CA ASN A 370 9.38 4.12 -31.47
C ASN A 370 9.46 2.64 -31.07
N LEU A 371 8.65 2.19 -30.11
CA LEU A 371 8.64 0.81 -29.64
C LEU A 371 7.93 -0.08 -30.66
N LYS A 372 8.61 -1.07 -31.23
CA LYS A 372 7.99 -2.05 -32.14
C LYS A 372 7.36 -3.18 -31.31
N VAL A 373 6.13 -3.54 -31.64
CA VAL A 373 5.43 -4.67 -31.04
C VAL A 373 5.13 -5.66 -32.15
N ASP A 374 5.43 -6.93 -31.90
CA ASP A 374 5.21 -8.01 -32.83
C ASP A 374 4.31 -9.06 -32.17
N ARG A 375 3.28 -9.51 -32.89
CA ARG A 375 2.24 -10.39 -32.35
C ARG A 375 2.78 -11.79 -32.05
N GLU A 376 3.59 -12.35 -32.94
CA GLU A 376 4.13 -13.69 -32.77
C GLU A 376 5.08 -13.73 -31.57
N ARG A 377 5.94 -12.72 -31.43
CA ARG A 377 6.83 -12.58 -30.27
C ARG A 377 6.09 -12.38 -28.96
N LEU A 378 5.01 -11.58 -28.95
CA LEU A 378 4.17 -11.43 -27.77
C LEU A 378 3.62 -12.78 -27.32
N CYS A 379 3.10 -13.57 -28.26
CA CYS A 379 2.59 -14.92 -27.98
C CYS A 379 3.71 -15.84 -27.44
N GLN A 380 4.86 -15.89 -28.10
CA GLN A 380 6.00 -16.69 -27.65
C GLN A 380 6.52 -16.27 -26.27
N PHE A 381 6.55 -14.97 -25.99
CA PHE A 381 6.96 -14.44 -24.68
C PHE A 381 6.03 -14.91 -23.56
N CYS A 382 4.71 -14.85 -23.77
CA CYS A 382 3.73 -15.33 -22.79
C CYS A 382 3.73 -16.87 -22.62
N LEU A 383 3.97 -17.61 -23.71
CA LEU A 383 4.04 -19.07 -23.68
C LEU A 383 5.35 -19.59 -23.08
N GLY A 384 6.44 -18.82 -23.17
CA GLY A 384 7.76 -19.16 -22.66
C GLY A 384 7.92 -19.10 -21.14
N ASP A 385 9.08 -18.63 -20.68
CA ASP A 385 9.41 -18.54 -19.26
C ASP A 385 8.50 -17.54 -18.52
N ASP A 386 8.06 -17.91 -17.31
CA ASP A 386 7.17 -17.09 -16.49
C ASP A 386 7.89 -16.35 -15.35
N SER A 387 9.23 -16.43 -15.29
CA SER A 387 10.01 -15.84 -14.19
C SER A 387 9.96 -14.31 -14.14
N TRP A 388 9.50 -13.66 -15.22
CA TRP A 388 9.38 -12.21 -15.34
C TRP A 388 8.25 -11.60 -14.50
N TYR A 389 7.41 -12.40 -13.83
CA TYR A 389 6.41 -11.86 -12.92
C TYR A 389 6.14 -12.69 -11.66
N THR A 390 5.60 -12.00 -10.64
CA THR A 390 5.02 -12.57 -9.43
C THR A 390 3.57 -12.13 -9.32
N LEU A 391 2.65 -13.08 -9.26
CA LEU A 391 1.22 -12.84 -9.11
C LEU A 391 0.77 -13.25 -7.71
N LEU A 392 0.22 -12.29 -6.98
CA LEU A 392 -0.42 -12.51 -5.67
C LEU A 392 -1.93 -12.50 -5.89
N ILE A 393 -2.55 -13.67 -5.77
CA ILE A 393 -3.97 -13.87 -6.08
C ILE A 393 -4.52 -15.07 -5.27
N PRO A 394 -5.77 -15.03 -4.79
CA PRO A 394 -6.42 -16.19 -4.18
C PRO A 394 -6.36 -17.43 -5.09
N GLN A 395 -6.10 -18.61 -4.52
CA GLN A 395 -5.98 -19.85 -5.30
C GLN A 395 -7.25 -20.17 -6.11
N ALA A 396 -8.42 -19.94 -5.51
CA ALA A 396 -9.71 -20.18 -6.17
C ALA A 396 -9.90 -19.34 -7.45
N GLU A 397 -9.30 -18.14 -7.51
CA GLU A 397 -9.42 -17.28 -8.70
C GLU A 397 -8.49 -17.71 -9.86
N LEU A 398 -7.51 -18.58 -9.59
CA LEU A 398 -6.62 -19.16 -10.59
C LEU A 398 -7.13 -20.47 -11.21
N GLU A 399 -8.09 -21.12 -10.57
CA GLU A 399 -8.64 -22.36 -11.08
C GLU A 399 -9.39 -22.12 -12.38
N VAL A 400 -9.16 -22.99 -13.37
CA VAL A 400 -9.78 -22.90 -14.68
C VAL A 400 -10.82 -23.99 -14.77
N SER A 401 -12.08 -23.60 -14.54
CA SER A 401 -13.24 -24.48 -14.57
C SER A 401 -14.12 -24.26 -15.80
N GLY A 402 -14.03 -23.07 -16.43
CA GLY A 402 -14.75 -22.73 -17.65
C GLY A 402 -14.11 -21.59 -18.45
N PHE A 403 -14.74 -21.24 -19.58
CA PHE A 403 -14.22 -20.20 -20.49
C PHE A 403 -14.20 -18.79 -19.88
N SER A 404 -15.08 -18.50 -18.91
CA SER A 404 -15.02 -17.24 -18.15
C SER A 404 -13.70 -17.07 -17.40
N ASP A 405 -13.09 -18.17 -16.94
CA ASP A 405 -11.82 -18.13 -16.22
C ASP A 405 -10.65 -17.87 -17.18
N VAL A 406 -10.75 -18.31 -18.43
CA VAL A 406 -9.79 -17.98 -19.49
C VAL A 406 -9.79 -16.48 -19.76
N LEU A 407 -10.98 -15.86 -19.90
CA LEU A 407 -11.11 -14.42 -20.09
C LEU A 407 -10.53 -13.65 -18.91
N ARG A 408 -10.82 -14.07 -17.66
CA ARG A 408 -10.23 -13.46 -16.46
C ARG A 408 -8.71 -13.53 -16.46
N GLN A 409 -8.13 -14.69 -16.78
CA GLN A 409 -6.67 -14.83 -16.85
C GLN A 409 -6.05 -14.02 -17.99
N GLN A 410 -6.77 -13.81 -19.09
CA GLN A 410 -6.36 -12.91 -20.16
C GLN A 410 -6.28 -11.45 -19.66
N ASP A 411 -7.26 -10.98 -18.89
CA ASP A 411 -7.24 -9.65 -18.29
C ASP A 411 -6.07 -9.48 -17.30
N ILE A 412 -5.77 -10.51 -16.52
CA ILE A 412 -4.60 -10.53 -15.63
C ILE A 412 -3.30 -10.45 -16.45
N MET A 413 -3.20 -11.25 -17.53
CA MET A 413 -2.06 -11.21 -18.43
C MET A 413 -1.88 -9.82 -19.05
N LEU A 414 -2.96 -9.14 -19.43
CA LEU A 414 -2.92 -7.77 -19.95
C LEU A 414 -2.31 -6.80 -18.94
N GLN A 415 -2.75 -6.84 -17.68
CA GLN A 415 -2.16 -6.00 -16.63
C GLN A 415 -0.65 -6.27 -16.49
N LEU A 416 -0.26 -7.54 -16.42
CA LEU A 416 1.14 -7.94 -16.34
C LEU A 416 1.97 -7.45 -17.55
N LEU A 417 1.45 -7.60 -18.77
CA LEU A 417 2.11 -7.16 -20.00
C LEU A 417 2.27 -5.64 -20.06
N THR A 418 1.26 -4.87 -19.64
CA THR A 418 1.36 -3.40 -19.62
C THR A 418 2.43 -2.92 -18.65
N ASP A 419 2.48 -3.48 -17.44
CA ASP A 419 3.51 -3.19 -16.44
C ASP A 419 4.91 -3.62 -16.91
N TYR A 420 5.02 -4.78 -17.56
CA TYR A 420 6.27 -5.24 -18.13
C TYR A 420 6.75 -4.29 -19.23
N THR A 421 5.86 -3.89 -20.13
CA THR A 421 6.16 -2.98 -21.24
C THR A 421 6.67 -1.64 -20.73
N ASP A 422 6.07 -1.09 -19.66
CA ASP A 422 6.55 0.14 -19.02
C ASP A 422 7.97 -0.06 -18.46
N ARG A 423 8.19 -1.08 -17.62
CA ARG A 423 9.52 -1.36 -17.04
C ARG A 423 10.59 -1.60 -18.11
N PHE A 424 10.27 -2.34 -19.17
CA PHE A 424 11.15 -2.60 -20.31
C PHE A 424 11.53 -1.31 -21.03
N TYR A 425 10.54 -0.50 -21.41
CA TYR A 425 10.77 0.76 -22.14
C TYR A 425 11.57 1.76 -21.29
N GLN A 426 11.21 1.93 -20.02
CA GLN A 426 11.92 2.82 -19.10
C GLN A 426 13.36 2.34 -18.86
N GLY A 427 13.59 1.03 -18.78
CA GLY A 427 14.92 0.45 -18.66
C GLY A 427 15.83 0.80 -19.85
N LEU A 428 15.34 0.62 -21.08
CA LEU A 428 16.07 0.96 -22.29
C LEU A 428 16.30 2.47 -22.41
N LYS A 429 15.27 3.27 -22.16
CA LYS A 429 15.35 4.73 -22.17
C LYS A 429 16.40 5.23 -21.19
N ALA A 430 16.38 4.71 -19.95
CA ALA A 430 17.36 5.08 -18.93
C ALA A 430 18.78 4.68 -19.32
N ALA A 431 18.99 3.52 -19.96
CA ALA A 431 20.31 3.10 -20.44
C ALA A 431 20.83 3.97 -21.61
N TYR A 432 19.93 4.53 -22.41
CA TYR A 432 20.27 5.47 -23.48
C TYR A 432 20.59 6.86 -22.93
N GLU A 433 19.69 7.45 -22.15
CA GLU A 433 19.86 8.77 -21.51
C GLU A 433 21.08 8.75 -20.56
N GLY A 434 21.33 7.57 -19.98
CA GLY A 434 22.57 6.99 -19.43
C GLY A 434 23.92 7.48 -19.98
N LYS A 435 23.96 7.98 -21.22
CA LYS A 435 25.19 8.31 -21.95
C LYS A 435 25.42 9.82 -22.12
N PHE A 436 24.45 10.66 -21.76
CA PHE A 436 24.44 12.08 -22.13
C PHE A 436 24.16 12.98 -20.94
N TYR A 437 25.21 13.56 -20.36
CA TYR A 437 25.10 14.43 -19.19
C TYR A 437 25.74 15.78 -19.42
N ASP A 438 25.22 16.76 -18.69
CA ASP A 438 25.84 18.06 -18.45
C ASP A 438 25.90 18.32 -16.94
N VAL A 439 26.81 19.21 -16.56
CA VAL A 439 26.95 19.69 -15.19
C VAL A 439 25.87 20.72 -14.88
N ALA A 440 25.18 20.56 -13.74
CA ALA A 440 24.17 21.48 -13.24
C ALA A 440 24.44 21.87 -11.77
N PRO A 441 24.07 23.08 -11.33
CA PRO A 441 24.17 23.45 -9.93
C PRO A 441 23.08 22.75 -9.09
N VAL A 442 23.41 22.38 -7.85
CA VAL A 442 22.44 22.00 -6.82
C VAL A 442 21.76 23.25 -6.29
N THR A 443 20.43 23.26 -6.28
CA THR A 443 19.59 24.36 -5.77
C THR A 443 18.65 23.88 -4.67
N GLU A 444 18.01 24.80 -3.94
CA GLU A 444 16.98 24.48 -2.94
C GLU A 444 15.77 23.74 -3.50
N ASP A 445 15.51 23.86 -4.81
CA ASP A 445 14.42 23.18 -5.51
C ASP A 445 14.82 21.81 -6.08
N SER A 446 16.03 21.36 -5.77
CA SER A 446 16.46 20.00 -6.09
C SER A 446 15.56 18.99 -5.40
N GLY A 447 14.99 18.04 -6.15
CA GLY A 447 13.98 17.12 -5.62
C GLY A 447 14.46 16.16 -4.53
N SER A 448 15.77 16.01 -4.32
CA SER A 448 16.38 15.26 -3.21
C SER A 448 16.39 16.00 -1.88
N ILE A 449 16.16 17.31 -1.86
CA ILE A 449 16.06 18.08 -0.63
C ILE A 449 14.61 17.98 -0.13
N ILE A 450 14.39 17.21 0.94
CA ILE A 450 13.10 17.14 1.60
C ILE A 450 12.89 18.47 2.32
N LYS A 451 11.76 19.15 2.04
CA LYS A 451 11.40 20.43 2.66
C LYS A 451 10.43 20.27 3.86
N LEU A 452 9.66 19.18 3.87
CA LEU A 452 8.58 18.93 4.82
C LEU A 452 8.40 17.42 5.01
N TYR A 453 8.26 16.99 6.27
CA TYR A 453 7.67 15.70 6.61
C TYR A 453 6.25 15.89 7.09
N GLN A 454 5.36 14.98 6.68
CA GLN A 454 4.00 14.90 7.17
C GLN A 454 3.89 13.67 8.06
N PHE A 455 3.51 13.88 9.32
CA PHE A 455 3.29 12.84 10.30
C PHE A 455 1.80 12.57 10.51
N GLU A 456 1.45 11.30 10.59
CA GLU A 456 0.14 10.77 10.97
C GLU A 456 0.36 9.98 12.29
N ILE A 457 0.00 10.55 13.43
CA ILE A 457 0.36 10.06 14.78
C ILE A 457 -0.87 9.54 15.52
N GLU A 458 -0.81 8.38 16.14
CA GLU A 458 -1.95 7.84 16.87
C GLU A 458 -2.38 8.72 18.04
N ASN A 459 -3.66 9.05 18.18
CA ASN A 459 -4.15 9.79 19.34
C ASN A 459 -4.31 8.86 20.56
N SER A 460 -3.17 8.40 21.06
CA SER A 460 -2.97 7.66 22.30
C SER A 460 -2.00 8.44 23.18
N ASP A 461 -1.92 8.10 24.48
CA ASP A 461 -0.95 8.73 25.39
C ASP A 461 0.48 8.64 24.83
N VAL A 462 0.85 7.48 24.28
CA VAL A 462 2.16 7.27 23.65
C VAL A 462 2.33 8.15 22.41
N GLY A 463 1.32 8.22 21.53
CA GLY A 463 1.41 9.07 20.34
C GLY A 463 1.46 10.56 20.67
N LEU A 464 0.77 11.01 21.72
CA LEU A 464 0.88 12.38 22.24
C LEU A 464 2.29 12.70 22.75
N GLU A 465 2.99 11.75 23.37
CA GLU A 465 4.41 11.91 23.74
C GLU A 465 5.31 12.07 22.50
N TYR A 466 5.10 11.26 21.45
CA TYR A 466 5.85 11.42 20.19
C TYR A 466 5.57 12.78 19.55
N LYS A 467 4.30 13.21 19.51
CA LYS A 467 3.91 14.54 19.00
C LYS A 467 4.66 15.65 19.74
N ALA A 468 4.63 15.65 21.08
CA ALA A 468 5.30 16.66 21.88
C ALA A 468 6.82 16.68 21.62
N LYS A 469 7.46 15.51 21.51
CA LYS A 469 8.88 15.41 21.15
C LYS A 469 9.19 15.94 19.75
N LEU A 470 8.33 15.67 18.77
CA LEU A 470 8.50 16.15 17.39
C LEU A 470 8.28 17.66 17.27
N GLU A 471 7.32 18.22 18.00
CA GLU A 471 7.09 19.67 18.07
C GLU A 471 8.27 20.40 18.72
N ALA A 472 8.82 19.84 19.80
CA ALA A 472 10.03 20.36 20.43
C ALA A 472 11.22 20.37 19.46
N LEU A 473 11.44 19.26 18.72
CA LEU A 473 12.49 19.18 17.70
C LEU A 473 12.26 20.19 16.57
N SER A 474 11.02 20.30 16.09
CA SER A 474 10.64 21.26 15.02
C SER A 474 10.99 22.69 15.43
N SER A 475 10.70 23.08 16.67
CA SER A 475 11.08 24.40 17.21
C SER A 475 12.59 24.62 17.25
N ILE A 476 13.36 23.61 17.70
CA ILE A 476 14.83 23.68 17.72
C ILE A 476 15.39 23.82 16.30
N VAL A 477 14.89 23.04 15.34
CA VAL A 477 15.30 23.09 13.93
C VAL A 477 14.96 24.44 13.29
N ALA A 478 13.76 24.96 13.54
CA ALA A 478 13.34 26.28 13.09
C ALA A 478 14.26 27.39 13.63
N SER A 479 14.68 27.29 14.90
CA SER A 479 15.63 28.22 15.51
C SER A 479 17.08 28.10 15.00
N GLY A 480 17.40 27.05 14.24
CA GLY A 480 18.73 26.85 13.64
C GLY A 480 19.77 26.26 14.58
N LYS A 481 19.36 25.79 15.76
CA LYS A 481 20.25 25.27 16.80
C LYS A 481 20.59 23.80 16.57
N ILE A 482 21.43 23.53 15.57
CA ILE A 482 21.74 22.16 15.16
C ILE A 482 22.33 21.30 16.29
N GLY A 483 23.20 21.85 17.15
CA GLY A 483 23.80 21.12 18.26
C GLY A 483 22.80 20.74 19.38
N GLU A 484 21.68 21.45 19.51
CA GLU A 484 20.56 21.03 20.36
C GLU A 484 19.72 19.96 19.64
N ALA A 485 19.49 20.11 18.34
CA ALA A 485 18.74 19.14 17.53
C ALA A 485 19.43 17.76 17.49
N SER A 486 20.77 17.72 17.43
CA SER A 486 21.55 16.47 17.46
C SER A 486 21.45 15.69 18.77
N LYS A 487 20.94 16.31 19.85
CA LYS A 487 20.73 15.64 21.16
C LYS A 487 19.33 15.03 21.28
N TRP A 488 18.46 15.29 20.32
CA TRP A 488 17.10 14.77 20.35
C TRP A 488 17.10 13.24 20.27
N ASN A 489 16.22 12.62 21.04
CA ASN A 489 15.99 11.19 20.99
C ASN A 489 14.52 10.87 21.23
N ALA A 490 14.06 9.82 20.56
CA ALA A 490 12.84 9.12 20.91
C ALA A 490 13.07 7.61 20.71
N PRO A 491 12.43 6.76 21.53
CA PRO A 491 12.47 5.32 21.30
C PRO A 491 12.08 5.01 19.85
N HIS A 492 12.74 4.03 19.23
CA HIS A 492 12.38 3.53 17.91
C HIS A 492 12.37 4.56 16.76
N MET A 493 12.97 5.74 16.97
CA MET A 493 13.11 6.80 15.97
C MET A 493 14.57 7.20 15.83
N VAL A 494 14.95 7.52 14.60
CA VAL A 494 16.24 8.07 14.24
C VAL A 494 16.04 9.53 13.81
N ALA A 495 16.85 10.41 14.37
CA ALA A 495 16.92 11.82 13.97
C ALA A 495 18.39 12.25 13.86
N ILE A 496 18.88 12.33 12.63
CA ILE A 496 20.26 12.75 12.39
C ILE A 496 20.28 14.23 11.99
N SER A 497 20.88 15.05 12.85
CA SER A 497 21.14 16.46 12.57
C SER A 497 22.62 16.66 12.30
N PHE A 498 22.99 16.68 11.02
CA PHE A 498 24.38 16.82 10.57
C PHE A 498 24.59 18.13 9.81
N GLY A 499 25.49 18.97 10.31
CA GLY A 499 25.76 20.30 9.74
C GLY A 499 26.46 20.32 8.39
N GLN A 500 26.90 19.17 7.88
CA GLN A 500 27.35 19.05 6.49
C GLN A 500 26.35 18.36 5.57
N HIS A 501 25.21 17.90 6.11
CA HIS A 501 24.12 17.45 5.27
C HIS A 501 23.38 18.66 4.69
N LEU A 502 22.95 18.58 3.43
CA LEU A 502 22.31 19.73 2.73
C LEU A 502 20.93 20.11 3.27
N TYR A 503 20.34 19.27 4.11
CA TYR A 503 19.16 19.59 4.91
C TYR A 503 19.16 18.77 6.21
N TYR A 504 18.44 19.21 7.23
CA TYR A 504 18.31 18.45 8.48
C TYR A 504 16.95 18.74 9.15
N PRO A 505 16.47 17.82 10.00
CA PRO A 505 17.02 16.49 10.31
C PRO A 505 16.67 15.43 9.25
N LEU A 506 17.49 14.39 9.17
CA LEU A 506 17.12 13.12 8.54
C LEU A 506 16.30 12.32 9.56
N LEU A 507 15.02 12.12 9.27
CA LEU A 507 14.09 11.44 10.17
C LEU A 507 13.66 10.08 9.60
N SER A 508 13.57 9.08 10.47
CA SER A 508 13.00 7.78 10.14
C SER A 508 12.63 6.97 11.38
N PRO A 509 11.60 6.11 11.33
CA PRO A 509 11.45 5.03 12.29
C PRO A 509 12.60 4.02 12.14
N ILE A 510 12.99 3.36 13.23
CA ILE A 510 13.88 2.21 13.15
C ILE A 510 13.16 1.09 12.36
N LYS A 511 13.90 0.44 11.46
CA LYS A 511 13.38 -0.68 10.66
C LYS A 511 12.71 -1.74 11.54
N ASP A 512 11.52 -2.16 11.13
CA ASP A 512 10.65 -3.13 11.81
C ASP A 512 10.13 -2.71 13.20
N ALA A 513 10.42 -1.49 13.66
CA ALA A 513 9.91 -1.01 14.93
C ALA A 513 8.44 -0.59 14.85
N VAL A 514 7.67 -0.95 15.88
CA VAL A 514 6.27 -0.55 16.02
C VAL A 514 6.22 0.80 16.72
N VAL A 515 5.91 1.85 15.97
CA VAL A 515 5.70 3.20 16.48
C VAL A 515 4.24 3.63 16.24
N PRO A 516 3.66 4.45 17.14
CA PRO A 516 2.29 4.94 17.00
C PRO A 516 2.24 6.10 16.00
N LEU A 517 3.01 6.06 14.91
CA LEU A 517 3.04 7.13 13.92
C LEU A 517 3.44 6.61 12.53
N ARG A 518 3.09 7.39 11.52
CA ARG A 518 3.56 7.25 10.13
C ARG A 518 4.14 8.56 9.68
N MET A 519 5.09 8.51 8.77
CA MET A 519 5.69 9.71 8.18
C MET A 519 5.89 9.57 6.68
N ARG A 520 5.78 10.68 5.96
CA ARG A 520 6.08 10.77 4.53
C ARG A 520 6.76 12.12 4.22
N PRO A 521 7.77 12.16 3.33
CA PRO A 521 8.54 11.02 2.81
C PRO A 521 9.46 10.40 3.88
N LEU A 522 9.91 9.16 3.68
CA LEU A 522 10.99 8.58 4.50
C LEU A 522 12.32 9.14 3.98
N ALA A 523 13.14 9.75 4.84
CA ALA A 523 14.41 10.34 4.42
C ALA A 523 15.55 9.32 4.34
N ILE A 524 15.54 8.35 5.25
CA ILE A 524 16.56 7.31 5.41
C ILE A 524 15.82 6.06 5.89
N GLY A 525 16.13 4.87 5.41
CA GLY A 525 15.30 3.68 5.67
C GLY A 525 16.09 2.46 6.13
N GLU A 526 17.35 2.33 5.70
CA GLU A 526 18.15 1.14 5.99
C GLU A 526 19.15 1.39 7.13
N PRO A 527 19.37 0.43 8.04
CA PRO A 527 20.36 0.55 9.12
C PRO A 527 21.77 0.88 8.62
N SER A 528 22.12 0.42 7.42
CA SER A 528 23.40 0.73 6.78
C SER A 528 23.52 2.18 6.31
N GLU A 529 22.43 2.78 5.85
CA GLU A 529 22.41 4.20 5.51
C GLU A 529 22.62 5.04 6.79
N ILE A 530 21.91 4.69 7.88
CA ILE A 530 22.03 5.37 9.18
C ILE A 530 23.48 5.30 9.67
N ARG A 531 24.04 4.08 9.72
CA ARG A 531 25.42 3.84 10.12
C ARG A 531 26.41 4.65 9.27
N PHE A 532 26.20 4.73 7.97
CA PHE A 532 27.09 5.51 7.09
C PHE A 532 27.09 7.00 7.44
N VAL A 533 25.92 7.61 7.67
CA VAL A 533 25.87 9.03 8.07
C VAL A 533 26.52 9.25 9.43
N GLU A 534 26.29 8.37 10.41
CA GLU A 534 26.90 8.44 11.73
C GLU A 534 28.43 8.25 11.69
N ASP A 535 28.92 7.33 10.87
CA ASP A 535 30.35 7.13 10.64
C ASP A 535 30.98 8.39 10.02
N VAL A 536 30.32 9.02 9.03
CA VAL A 536 30.79 10.27 8.41
C VAL A 536 30.82 11.42 9.42
N MET A 537 29.79 11.55 10.26
CA MET A 537 29.75 12.55 11.34
C MET A 537 30.91 12.35 12.31
N THR A 538 31.09 11.12 12.80
CA THR A 538 32.14 10.76 13.74
C THR A 538 33.53 11.01 13.14
N PHE A 539 33.71 10.64 11.88
CA PHE A 539 34.94 10.88 11.15
C PHE A 539 35.23 12.37 10.99
N TYR A 540 34.24 13.17 10.58
CA TYR A 540 34.37 14.62 10.41
C TYR A 540 34.82 15.32 11.70
N ASP A 541 34.33 14.87 12.86
CA ASP A 541 34.71 15.45 14.15
C ASP A 541 36.04 14.90 14.72
N SER A 542 36.51 13.76 14.22
CA SER A 542 37.74 13.11 14.67
C SER A 542 39.01 13.92 14.33
N PRO A 543 40.11 13.77 15.08
CA PRO A 543 41.39 14.40 14.75
C PRO A 543 41.92 14.03 13.35
N SER A 544 41.80 12.74 12.97
CA SER A 544 42.22 12.25 11.64
C SER A 544 41.40 12.88 10.52
N GLY A 545 40.07 12.96 10.68
CA GLY A 545 39.20 13.59 9.69
C GLY A 545 39.49 15.07 9.52
N LYS A 546 39.68 15.81 10.62
CA LYS A 546 40.08 17.23 10.58
C LYS A 546 41.42 17.46 9.89
N GLU A 547 42.37 16.54 10.04
CA GLU A 547 43.64 16.60 9.36
C GLU A 547 43.49 16.35 7.85
N LYS A 548 42.74 15.31 7.46
CA LYS A 548 42.54 14.93 6.05
C LYS A 548 41.64 15.88 5.27
N LEU A 549 40.68 16.52 5.95
CA LEU A 549 39.78 17.52 5.37
C LEU A 549 40.36 18.93 5.45
N ARG A 550 41.64 19.10 5.82
CA ARG A 550 42.24 20.43 5.91
C ARG A 550 42.25 21.12 4.54
N GLY A 551 41.51 22.23 4.44
CA GLY A 551 41.34 22.98 3.19
C GLY A 551 40.31 22.39 2.22
N LEU A 552 39.52 21.41 2.68
CA LEU A 552 38.42 20.82 1.96
C LEU A 552 37.12 20.99 2.76
N SER A 553 36.08 21.50 2.10
CA SER A 553 34.72 21.50 2.62
C SER A 553 33.99 20.21 2.22
N LEU A 554 33.42 19.50 3.18
CA LEU A 554 32.65 18.27 2.98
C LEU A 554 31.15 18.57 2.98
N TYR A 555 30.40 18.05 2.01
CA TYR A 555 28.94 18.11 1.99
C TYR A 555 28.33 16.75 1.66
N LEU A 556 27.19 16.43 2.28
CA LEU A 556 26.49 15.16 2.12
C LEU A 556 25.03 15.38 1.75
N LEU A 557 24.49 14.54 0.88
CA LEU A 557 23.07 14.48 0.60
C LEU A 557 22.63 13.02 0.45
N ARG A 558 21.63 12.61 1.24
CA ARG A 558 20.83 11.43 0.96
C ARG A 558 19.98 11.73 -0.28
N ASN A 559 20.14 10.94 -1.33
CA ASN A 559 19.40 11.08 -2.57
C ASN A 559 17.91 10.73 -2.41
N ALA A 560 17.00 11.30 -3.21
CA ALA A 560 15.59 10.91 -3.12
C ALA A 560 15.38 9.43 -3.47
N ASP A 561 14.46 8.70 -2.84
CA ASP A 561 14.12 7.33 -3.29
C ASP A 561 13.57 7.29 -4.72
N ASN A 562 12.93 8.38 -5.14
CA ASN A 562 12.36 8.51 -6.47
C ASN A 562 13.39 9.09 -7.44
N ARG A 563 13.81 8.28 -8.41
CA ARG A 563 14.72 8.65 -9.50
C ARG A 563 14.29 9.87 -10.32
N ALA A 564 12.99 10.16 -10.40
CA ALA A 564 12.49 11.35 -11.09
C ALA A 564 12.74 12.65 -10.30
N LYS A 565 12.89 12.54 -8.97
CA LYS A 565 13.20 13.65 -8.06
C LYS A 565 14.67 13.69 -7.63
N GLY A 566 15.37 12.55 -7.77
CA GLY A 566 16.77 12.37 -7.46
C GLY A 566 17.73 13.35 -8.10
N LEU A 567 18.86 13.57 -7.43
CA LEU A 567 20.04 14.22 -7.99
C LEU A 567 21.04 13.14 -8.39
N GLY A 568 21.72 13.35 -9.51
CA GLY A 568 22.45 12.27 -10.16
C GLY A 568 21.49 11.29 -10.85
N PHE A 569 22.02 10.62 -11.86
CA PHE A 569 21.25 9.78 -12.77
C PHE A 569 21.41 8.29 -12.44
N ALA A 570 20.57 7.46 -13.06
CA ALA A 570 20.79 6.01 -13.06
C ALA A 570 22.00 5.69 -13.98
N LEU A 571 23.15 5.39 -13.38
CA LEU A 571 24.35 4.90 -14.08
C LEU A 571 24.05 3.56 -14.76
N ALA A 572 24.93 3.08 -15.65
CA ALA A 572 24.72 1.80 -16.31
C ALA A 572 24.65 0.66 -15.26
N GLY A 573 23.85 -0.37 -15.55
CA GLY A 573 23.53 -1.40 -14.55
C GLY A 573 22.45 -0.99 -13.55
N ASN A 574 21.71 0.10 -13.83
CA ASN A 574 20.59 0.57 -13.00
C ASN A 574 21.01 1.04 -11.59
N PHE A 575 22.27 1.49 -11.46
CA PHE A 575 22.82 1.96 -10.20
C PHE A 575 22.30 3.35 -9.89
N TYR A 576 21.61 3.44 -8.76
CA TYR A 576 21.07 4.66 -8.23
C TYR A 576 21.60 4.78 -6.80
N PRO A 577 22.51 5.73 -6.54
CA PRO A 577 23.22 5.83 -5.27
C PRO A 577 22.32 6.44 -4.20
N ASP A 578 22.45 5.93 -2.98
CA ASP A 578 21.70 6.41 -1.81
C ASP A 578 22.26 7.75 -1.32
N PHE A 579 23.56 8.01 -1.52
CA PHE A 579 24.22 9.24 -1.09
C PHE A 579 25.07 9.90 -2.17
N LEU A 580 25.10 11.23 -2.12
CA LEU A 580 26.03 12.10 -2.82
C LEU A 580 26.93 12.78 -1.80
N LEU A 581 28.24 12.58 -1.91
CA LEU A 581 29.25 13.22 -1.06
C LEU A 581 30.13 14.13 -1.91
N TRP A 582 30.16 15.42 -1.57
CA TRP A 582 31.06 16.39 -2.18
C TRP A 582 32.24 16.68 -1.26
N LEU A 583 33.43 16.71 -1.84
CA LEU A 583 34.59 17.42 -1.28
C LEU A 583 34.85 18.63 -2.16
N VAL A 584 35.03 19.79 -1.57
CA VAL A 584 35.27 21.05 -2.30
C VAL A 584 36.57 21.65 -1.80
N ASP A 585 37.51 21.89 -2.70
CA ASP A 585 38.73 22.63 -2.37
C ASP A 585 38.40 24.11 -2.15
N ASP A 586 38.67 24.59 -0.94
CA ASP A 586 38.33 25.96 -0.52
C ASP A 586 39.10 27.04 -1.32
N LYS A 587 40.25 26.69 -1.91
CA LYS A 587 41.09 27.61 -2.69
C LYS A 587 40.76 27.61 -4.16
N THR A 588 40.62 26.42 -4.75
CA THR A 588 40.44 26.28 -6.21
C THR A 588 38.98 26.19 -6.62
N GLY A 589 38.08 25.85 -5.71
CA GLY A 589 36.68 25.55 -6.00
C GLY A 589 36.48 24.22 -6.74
N LYS A 590 37.54 23.43 -6.92
CA LYS A 590 37.46 22.08 -7.52
C LYS A 590 36.62 21.18 -6.63
N GLN A 591 35.76 20.38 -7.24
CA GLN A 591 34.83 19.50 -6.53
C GLN A 591 35.08 18.03 -6.88
N TRP A 592 35.04 17.16 -5.87
CA TRP A 592 35.01 15.72 -6.05
C TRP A 592 33.65 15.22 -5.59
N LEU A 593 32.84 14.73 -6.53
CA LEU A 593 31.51 14.17 -6.28
C LEU A 593 31.59 12.65 -6.24
N SER A 594 31.33 12.07 -5.07
CA SER A 594 31.29 10.64 -4.85
C SER A 594 29.86 10.14 -4.70
N PHE A 595 29.47 9.21 -5.57
CA PHE A 595 28.19 8.49 -5.53
C PHE A 595 28.35 7.23 -4.69
N ILE A 596 27.60 7.12 -3.59
CA ILE A 596 27.81 6.10 -2.56
C ILE A 596 26.52 5.29 -2.35
N ASP A 597 26.62 3.95 -2.36
CA ASP A 597 25.51 2.99 -2.18
C ASP A 597 25.87 1.95 -1.09
N PRO A 598 25.43 2.14 0.16
CA PRO A 598 25.55 1.12 1.22
C PRO A 598 24.61 -0.07 0.95
N LYS A 599 25.16 -1.21 0.52
CA LYS A 599 24.34 -2.34 0.04
C LYS A 599 24.90 -3.71 0.43
N GLY A 600 23.98 -4.67 0.61
CA GLY A 600 24.29 -6.10 0.69
C GLY A 600 24.66 -6.67 -0.67
N ILE A 601 25.85 -7.27 -0.77
CA ILE A 601 26.38 -7.81 -2.03
C ILE A 601 26.57 -9.34 -1.98
N ARG A 602 26.04 -10.02 -0.95
CA ARG A 602 26.18 -11.46 -0.70
C ARG A 602 26.00 -12.36 -1.93
N ASN A 603 24.98 -12.07 -2.74
CA ASN A 603 24.58 -12.87 -3.90
C ASN A 603 25.10 -12.31 -5.23
N LEU A 604 25.80 -11.17 -5.24
CA LEU A 604 26.28 -10.57 -6.48
C LEU A 604 27.48 -11.34 -7.00
N ASN A 605 27.48 -11.62 -8.31
CA ASN A 605 28.63 -12.18 -9.01
C ASN A 605 29.65 -11.08 -9.31
N ILE A 606 30.94 -11.42 -9.39
CA ILE A 606 32.01 -10.45 -9.74
C ILE A 606 31.82 -9.81 -11.13
N SER A 607 31.04 -10.44 -12.00
CA SER A 607 30.62 -9.95 -13.32
C SER A 607 29.42 -9.00 -13.27
N ASP A 608 28.85 -8.74 -12.08
CA ASP A 608 27.72 -7.81 -11.94
C ASP A 608 28.13 -6.41 -12.43
N PRO A 609 27.29 -5.76 -13.28
CA PRO A 609 27.57 -4.42 -13.81
C PRO A 609 27.91 -3.39 -12.74
N LYS A 610 27.39 -3.54 -11.51
CA LYS A 610 27.67 -2.63 -10.40
C LYS A 610 29.16 -2.58 -10.04
N PHE A 611 29.89 -3.69 -10.18
CA PHE A 611 31.33 -3.68 -9.92
C PHE A 611 32.13 -2.94 -11.01
N GLY A 612 31.52 -2.66 -12.17
CA GLY A 612 32.10 -1.88 -13.27
C GLY A 612 31.91 -0.36 -13.16
N LEU A 613 31.05 0.11 -12.25
CA LEU A 613 30.63 1.52 -12.17
C LEU A 613 31.78 2.51 -12.00
N HIS A 614 32.80 2.14 -11.22
CA HIS A 614 33.98 2.97 -10.99
C HIS A 614 34.73 3.33 -12.29
N LYS A 615 34.63 2.49 -13.33
CA LYS A 615 35.22 2.78 -14.65
C LYS A 615 34.29 3.62 -15.51
N GLU A 616 33.01 3.28 -15.52
CA GLU A 616 32.01 3.99 -16.32
C GLU A 616 31.90 5.45 -15.91
N ILE A 617 31.94 5.73 -14.60
CA ILE A 617 31.83 7.10 -14.11
C ILE A 617 33.01 7.98 -14.53
N LYS A 618 34.21 7.39 -14.65
CA LYS A 618 35.40 8.05 -15.18
C LYS A 618 35.32 8.28 -16.69
N GLN A 619 34.58 7.45 -17.43
CA GLN A 619 34.27 7.73 -18.85
C GLN A 619 33.34 8.94 -18.97
N ILE A 620 32.34 9.04 -18.10
CA ILE A 620 31.43 10.19 -18.05
C ILE A 620 32.19 11.47 -17.66
N GLU A 621 33.07 11.41 -16.64
CA GLU A 621 33.94 12.53 -16.26
C GLU A 621 34.76 13.05 -17.46
N LYS A 622 35.37 12.13 -18.23
CA LYS A 622 36.13 12.49 -19.44
C LYS A 622 35.26 13.13 -20.53
N GLN A 623 34.01 12.67 -20.69
CA GLN A 623 33.07 13.22 -21.67
C GLN A 623 32.57 14.61 -21.27
N LEU A 624 32.42 14.88 -19.97
CA LEU A 624 32.00 16.19 -19.47
C LEU A 624 33.07 17.26 -19.71
N GLY A 625 34.34 16.93 -19.52
CA GLY A 625 35.47 17.82 -19.80
C GLY A 625 35.48 19.15 -19.00
N ASP A 626 34.70 19.26 -17.92
CA ASP A 626 34.54 20.47 -17.11
C ASP A 626 35.83 20.87 -16.37
N GLY A 627 36.69 19.89 -16.03
CA GLY A 627 38.00 20.10 -15.40
C GLY A 627 37.94 20.55 -13.92
N MET A 628 36.79 21.03 -13.45
CA MET A 628 36.56 21.48 -12.07
C MET A 628 35.68 20.53 -11.25
N ILE A 629 35.17 19.46 -11.86
CA ILE A 629 34.47 18.36 -11.18
C ILE A 629 35.14 17.02 -11.52
N SER A 630 35.43 16.23 -10.49
CA SER A 630 35.84 14.84 -10.61
C SER A 630 34.78 13.92 -10.02
N LEU A 631 34.51 12.78 -10.67
CA LEU A 631 33.41 11.89 -10.33
C LEU A 631 33.92 10.54 -9.83
N ASN A 632 33.37 10.05 -8.73
CA ASN A 632 33.74 8.76 -8.14
C ASN A 632 32.48 7.97 -7.78
N SER A 633 32.54 6.64 -7.83
CA SER A 633 31.46 5.79 -7.34
C SER A 633 32.01 4.75 -6.38
N PHE A 634 31.29 4.51 -5.28
CA PHE A 634 31.64 3.54 -4.25
C PHE A 634 30.44 2.68 -3.87
N ILE A 635 30.71 1.38 -3.68
CA ILE A 635 29.77 0.46 -3.04
C ILE A 635 30.29 0.21 -1.62
N LEU A 636 29.47 0.52 -0.61
CA LEU A 636 29.80 0.20 0.77
C LEU A 636 29.11 -1.11 1.13
N SER A 637 29.88 -2.20 1.13
CA SER A 637 29.38 -3.53 1.45
C SER A 637 29.03 -3.63 2.93
N VAL A 638 27.75 -3.95 3.19
CA VAL A 638 27.29 -4.36 4.53
C VAL A 638 27.56 -5.85 4.78
N THR A 639 27.82 -6.61 3.71
CA THR A 639 28.21 -8.03 3.79
C THR A 639 29.71 -8.12 4.03
N THR A 640 30.13 -8.96 4.99
CA THR A 640 31.56 -9.17 5.22
C THR A 640 32.19 -9.87 4.01
N PHE A 641 33.50 -9.69 3.82
CA PHE A 641 34.21 -10.33 2.71
C PHE A 641 34.09 -11.87 2.73
N ASN A 642 34.10 -12.46 3.93
CA ASN A 642 34.03 -13.92 4.11
C ASN A 642 32.62 -14.49 3.83
N ASP A 643 31.58 -13.66 3.89
CA ASP A 643 30.19 -14.08 3.66
C ASP A 643 29.76 -13.99 2.18
N LEU A 644 30.65 -13.54 1.29
CA LEU A 644 30.38 -13.46 -0.14
C LEU A 644 30.35 -14.87 -0.75
N LEU A 645 29.26 -15.24 -1.43
CA LEU A 645 29.12 -16.59 -1.98
C LEU A 645 29.73 -16.72 -3.38
N ASN A 646 29.63 -15.66 -4.19
CA ASN A 646 29.86 -15.72 -5.63
C ASN A 646 31.14 -15.00 -6.10
N VAL A 647 32.04 -14.66 -5.17
CA VAL A 647 33.22 -13.82 -5.42
C VAL A 647 34.53 -14.45 -4.91
N THR A 648 34.45 -15.48 -4.06
CA THR A 648 35.54 -15.98 -3.19
C THR A 648 36.59 -16.87 -3.88
N GLY A 649 36.39 -17.29 -5.13
CA GLY A 649 37.30 -18.25 -5.80
C GLY A 649 38.73 -17.73 -6.01
N SER A 650 38.89 -16.58 -6.67
CA SER A 650 40.21 -16.01 -7.02
C SER A 650 40.33 -14.51 -6.74
N THR A 651 39.30 -13.91 -6.14
CA THR A 651 39.22 -12.46 -5.92
C THR A 651 39.58 -12.17 -4.48
N THR A 652 40.61 -11.37 -4.25
CA THR A 652 41.00 -10.89 -2.92
C THR A 652 40.14 -9.69 -2.51
N LYS A 653 40.17 -9.35 -1.22
CA LYS A 653 39.56 -8.11 -0.74
C LYS A 653 40.17 -6.87 -1.42
N SER A 654 41.48 -6.88 -1.69
CA SER A 654 42.15 -5.80 -2.41
C SER A 654 41.60 -5.62 -3.83
N ASP A 655 41.31 -6.73 -4.53
CA ASP A 655 40.74 -6.66 -5.89
C ASP A 655 39.35 -6.01 -5.92
N LEU A 656 38.59 -6.14 -4.82
CA LEU A 656 37.30 -5.47 -4.65
C LEU A 656 37.48 -3.99 -4.28
N GLU A 657 38.44 -3.68 -3.41
CA GLU A 657 38.79 -2.29 -3.05
C GLU A 657 39.30 -1.51 -4.28
N ASP A 658 40.04 -2.15 -5.18
CA ASP A 658 40.46 -1.58 -6.47
C ASP A 658 39.30 -1.29 -7.42
N ARG A 659 38.15 -1.95 -7.21
CA ARG A 659 36.89 -1.66 -7.89
C ARG A 659 35.98 -0.69 -7.12
N ASN A 660 36.52 -0.01 -6.11
CA ASN A 660 35.82 0.90 -5.20
C ASN A 660 34.69 0.23 -4.39
N VAL A 661 34.85 -1.05 -4.07
CA VAL A 661 33.99 -1.77 -3.12
C VAL A 661 34.69 -1.78 -1.77
N LEU A 662 34.15 -1.03 -0.82
CA LEU A 662 34.70 -0.92 0.53
C LEU A 662 33.78 -1.65 1.51
N PHE A 663 34.32 -2.11 2.64
CA PHE A 663 33.56 -2.90 3.61
C PHE A 663 33.28 -2.08 4.86
N MET A 664 32.01 -1.94 5.23
CA MET A 664 31.63 -1.19 6.44
C MET A 664 32.14 -1.87 7.72
N ASP A 665 32.32 -3.19 7.69
CA ASP A 665 32.85 -3.99 8.80
C ASP A 665 34.31 -3.64 9.18
N ASP A 666 35.06 -2.98 8.28
CA ASP A 666 36.41 -2.48 8.56
C ASP A 666 36.43 -1.34 9.59
N GLY A 667 35.26 -0.82 9.95
CA GLY A 667 35.06 0.30 10.84
C GLY A 667 35.05 1.65 10.11
N GLY A 668 34.21 2.57 10.60
CA GLY A 668 34.01 3.93 10.07
C GLY A 668 35.31 4.61 9.64
N PRO A 669 36.29 4.78 10.55
CA PRO A 669 37.55 5.45 10.22
C PRO A 669 38.31 4.79 9.06
N THR A 670 38.37 3.45 9.03
CA THR A 670 39.18 2.71 8.05
C THR A 670 38.62 2.82 6.64
N TYR A 671 37.32 2.59 6.44
CA TYR A 671 36.75 2.63 5.10
C TYR A 671 36.57 4.07 4.60
N LEU A 672 36.29 5.05 5.48
CA LEU A 672 36.22 6.46 5.10
C LEU A 672 37.60 7.00 4.71
N ASP A 673 38.66 6.56 5.38
CA ASP A 673 40.04 6.86 5.00
C ASP A 673 40.37 6.39 3.58
N LYS A 674 40.01 5.14 3.26
CA LYS A 674 40.17 4.58 1.91
C LYS A 674 39.31 5.32 0.88
N LEU A 675 38.07 5.66 1.25
CA LEU A 675 37.14 6.39 0.39
C LEU A 675 37.71 7.75 0.01
N LEU A 676 38.15 8.54 0.99
CA LEU A 676 38.72 9.88 0.75
C LEU A 676 40.01 9.82 -0.06
N ALA A 677 40.90 8.89 0.26
CA ALA A 677 42.14 8.70 -0.49
C ALA A 677 41.87 8.38 -1.96
N LYS A 678 40.91 7.48 -2.24
CA LYS A 678 40.49 7.12 -3.60
C LYS A 678 39.69 8.22 -4.30
N ALA A 679 38.93 9.02 -3.54
CA ALA A 679 38.13 10.10 -4.12
C ALA A 679 38.98 11.28 -4.60
N LEU A 680 40.08 11.56 -3.90
CA LEU A 680 41.00 12.67 -4.20
C LEU A 680 42.11 12.31 -5.20
N ALA A 681 42.36 11.02 -5.41
CA ALA A 681 43.26 10.50 -6.45
C ALA A 681 42.71 10.73 -7.86
#